data_AF-A0A812M779-F1
#
_entry.id   AF-A0A812M779-F1
#
_cell.length_a   1.000
_cell.length_b   1.000
_cell.length_c   1.000
_cell.angle_alpha   90.00
_cell.angle_beta   90.00
_cell.angle_gamma   90.00
#
_symmetry.space_group_name_H-M   'P 1'
#
loop_
_entity.id
_entity.type
_entity.pdbx_description
1 polymer ?
#
loop_
_entity_poly.entity_id
_entity_poly.type
_entity_poly.pdbx_seq_one_letter_code
_entity_poly.pdbx_strand_id
1 'polypeptide(L)'
;WPPAATAIDQAVEFWVVDFEYGESPRRVSVKHNVHEECTWEDFGEETYFVDDPRGFATIAPAVPGGAQVHLSTIVERVVQAPDHAEAICRDGRRICARAVLCTVSIGVLNAADIAFEPPLPRRMTAALSSMTMCNYTKVFVKFGGSLWDDTVRYAVRAGPPRGRYVVWQPLEADLAVVTITGDEGRRAEQLPKEELKRELAVVLAEMHVDPPAILEVEVTRWSSDPFFRGSYSFLPTNSMAGDSWEVVNARHDRLFLAGEGLHPRWSGYLQGALASGQEKAQEVELFLRSDTFNTAECDEKCLSAKVVAAIWCVTDRDDMGGTKWVLEWPGQVVICIDNVYWTQEVAAAIEAGKLDAYYKKSVEQLSGLVNLVRGDLSKLSRQTLGALVTIDVHNRDVVLSLKDAKISSSKEFDWIAQLRYYWRQKGSITLKDTGKPSTVDKCEVSIINATLYYGFEYLGNSDRLVITPLTDRCYRTLMGAFHLYYGGGPEGPAGTGKTESTKDLAKAVAVQCVVFNCSDGLDYIAMGKFFKGIASSGAWCCFDEFNRINLEVLSVVSQQVQTIQFAIRDKRETFWFEEMEIRLVPSCAVNITMNPGFSERVRAVMLTVKVSTRKLISVAVLMMWQRMKLCLLLRHYDGDHSS
;
A
#
# COMPACT_ATOMS: atom_id res chain seq x y z
N TRP A 1 18.39 11.02 -29.67
CA TRP A 1 19.62 10.22 -29.55
C TRP A 1 20.29 10.09 -30.91
N PRO A 2 21.31 10.92 -31.23
CA PRO A 2 22.11 10.75 -32.43
C PRO A 2 23.02 9.52 -32.28
N PRO A 3 23.17 8.67 -33.32
CA PRO A 3 24.10 7.54 -33.26
C PRO A 3 25.55 8.01 -33.09
N ALA A 4 26.36 7.20 -32.43
CA ALA A 4 27.78 7.44 -32.23
C ALA A 4 28.54 7.72 -33.55
N ALA A 5 29.49 8.65 -33.50
CA ALA A 5 30.10 9.27 -34.68
C ALA A 5 31.24 8.43 -35.31
N THR A 6 31.95 7.63 -34.51
CA THR A 6 33.01 6.74 -34.99
C THR A 6 32.63 5.27 -34.83
N ALA A 7 33.29 4.37 -35.57
CA ALA A 7 33.05 2.93 -35.44
C ALA A 7 33.35 2.40 -34.03
N ILE A 8 34.37 2.96 -33.36
CA ILE A 8 34.74 2.60 -31.98
C ILE A 8 33.64 3.05 -31.02
N ASP A 9 33.16 4.29 -31.15
CA ASP A 9 32.09 4.81 -30.30
C ASP A 9 30.79 4.01 -30.49
N GLN A 10 30.50 3.57 -31.72
CA GLN A 10 29.37 2.69 -32.00
C GLN A 10 29.53 1.31 -31.34
N ALA A 11 30.72 0.72 -31.38
CA ALA A 11 30.99 -0.56 -30.72
C ALA A 11 30.83 -0.45 -29.19
N VAL A 12 31.36 0.62 -28.59
CA VAL A 12 31.18 0.90 -27.15
C VAL A 12 29.71 1.08 -26.81
N GLU A 13 28.98 1.86 -27.59
CA GLU A 13 27.55 2.10 -27.36
C GLU A 13 26.72 0.80 -27.50
N PHE A 14 27.00 -0.02 -28.50
CA PHE A 14 26.30 -1.29 -28.72
C PHE A 14 26.60 -2.29 -27.59
N TRP A 15 27.82 -2.28 -27.06
CA TRP A 15 28.21 -3.08 -25.90
C TRP A 15 27.50 -2.61 -24.62
N VAL A 16 27.50 -1.31 -24.35
CA VAL A 16 26.97 -0.75 -23.10
C VAL A 16 25.45 -0.77 -23.05
N VAL A 17 24.77 -0.59 -24.19
CA VAL A 17 23.30 -0.48 -24.22
C VAL A 17 22.64 -1.71 -24.84
N ASP A 18 22.89 -1.99 -26.11
CA ASP A 18 22.15 -3.04 -26.83
C ASP A 18 22.45 -4.43 -26.25
N PHE A 19 23.71 -4.72 -25.92
CA PHE A 19 24.12 -5.99 -25.33
C PHE A 19 23.72 -6.14 -23.85
N GLU A 20 23.52 -5.06 -23.11
CA GLU A 20 23.04 -5.14 -21.73
C GLU A 20 21.50 -5.21 -21.65
N TYR A 21 20.81 -4.43 -22.48
CA TYR A 21 19.35 -4.24 -22.38
C TYR A 21 18.55 -4.87 -23.52
N GLY A 22 19.21 -5.49 -24.50
CA GLY A 22 18.57 -6.20 -25.61
C GLY A 22 17.82 -5.30 -26.61
N GLU A 23 17.90 -3.98 -26.46
CA GLU A 23 17.17 -2.99 -27.26
C GLU A 23 18.02 -1.73 -27.47
N SER A 24 17.64 -0.93 -28.47
CA SER A 24 18.35 0.31 -28.77
C SER A 24 18.11 1.39 -27.69
N PRO A 25 19.03 2.38 -27.54
CA PRO A 25 18.88 3.52 -26.62
C PRO A 25 17.63 4.37 -26.88
N ARG A 26 17.00 4.24 -28.05
CA ARG A 26 15.73 4.93 -28.36
C ARG A 26 14.53 4.34 -27.62
N ARG A 27 14.66 3.10 -27.16
CA ARG A 27 13.59 2.37 -26.48
C ARG A 27 13.90 2.18 -25.01
N VAL A 28 15.15 2.03 -24.61
CA VAL A 28 15.53 1.77 -23.21
C VAL A 28 15.57 3.06 -22.39
N SER A 29 14.84 3.10 -21.27
CA SER A 29 14.95 4.22 -20.32
C SER A 29 16.19 4.06 -19.44
N VAL A 30 17.19 4.94 -19.61
CA VAL A 30 18.37 4.97 -18.74
C VAL A 30 17.98 5.19 -17.28
N LYS A 31 17.05 6.13 -17.02
CA LYS A 31 16.56 6.44 -15.67
C LYS A 31 15.98 5.22 -14.94
N HIS A 32 15.40 4.27 -15.68
CA HIS A 32 14.63 3.17 -15.10
C HIS A 32 15.31 1.80 -15.18
N ASN A 33 16.29 1.62 -16.08
CA ASN A 33 16.96 0.33 -16.26
C ASN A 33 18.45 0.38 -15.91
N VAL A 34 19.08 1.56 -15.92
CA VAL A 34 20.48 1.73 -15.50
C VAL A 34 20.47 2.11 -14.02
N HIS A 35 20.65 1.12 -13.15
CA HIS A 35 20.83 1.34 -11.71
C HIS A 35 22.33 1.49 -11.40
N GLU A 36 22.67 2.39 -10.47
CA GLU A 36 24.05 2.70 -10.09
C GLU A 36 24.78 1.53 -9.39
N GLU A 37 24.05 0.49 -8.99
CA GLU A 37 24.56 -0.70 -8.30
C GLU A 37 24.22 -1.94 -9.15
N CYS A 38 25.25 -2.55 -9.75
CA CYS A 38 25.07 -3.80 -10.49
C CYS A 38 24.66 -4.90 -9.49
N THR A 39 23.82 -5.86 -9.91
CA THR A 39 23.44 -7.03 -9.07
C THR A 39 24.64 -7.76 -8.47
N TRP A 40 25.82 -7.66 -9.09
CA TRP A 40 27.10 -8.16 -8.58
C TRP A 40 27.54 -7.50 -7.25
N GLU A 41 27.32 -6.19 -7.08
CA GLU A 41 27.76 -5.45 -5.90
C GLU A 41 26.86 -5.73 -4.67
N ASP A 42 25.54 -5.83 -4.88
CA ASP A 42 24.55 -6.04 -3.81
C ASP A 42 24.57 -7.45 -3.22
N PHE A 43 24.82 -8.45 -4.06
CA PHE A 43 24.67 -9.86 -3.70
C PHE A 43 26.02 -10.58 -3.51
N GLY A 44 27.16 -9.91 -3.79
CA GLY A 44 28.52 -10.42 -3.56
C GLY A 44 29.02 -11.44 -4.60
N GLU A 45 30.22 -11.99 -4.40
CA GLU A 45 30.82 -12.97 -5.34
C GLU A 45 30.09 -14.34 -5.38
N GLU A 46 29.22 -14.63 -4.42
CA GLU A 46 28.38 -15.83 -4.36
C GLU A 46 27.10 -15.73 -5.21
N THR A 47 27.03 -14.74 -6.11
CA THR A 47 25.86 -14.35 -6.93
C THR A 47 25.43 -15.33 -8.00
N TYR A 48 26.19 -16.39 -8.24
CA TYR A 48 25.79 -17.43 -9.16
C TYR A 48 24.67 -18.24 -8.51
N PHE A 49 23.42 -17.87 -8.81
CA PHE A 49 22.21 -18.59 -8.39
C PHE A 49 22.17 -20.07 -8.82
N VAL A 50 23.14 -20.49 -9.63
CA VAL A 50 23.37 -21.86 -10.04
C VAL A 50 24.85 -22.15 -9.86
N ASP A 51 25.18 -22.68 -8.68
CA ASP A 51 26.44 -23.38 -8.40
C ASP A 51 26.41 -24.82 -8.97
N ASP A 52 25.21 -25.34 -9.23
CA ASP A 52 24.97 -26.66 -9.81
C ASP A 52 25.40 -26.71 -11.29
N PRO A 53 26.44 -27.50 -11.64
CA PRO A 53 26.93 -27.60 -13.02
C PRO A 53 25.89 -28.17 -14.00
N ARG A 54 24.78 -28.73 -13.51
CA ARG A 54 23.66 -29.22 -14.34
C ARG A 54 22.73 -28.10 -14.84
N GLY A 55 22.85 -26.87 -14.32
CA GLY A 55 22.12 -25.71 -14.80
C GLY A 55 20.71 -25.53 -14.20
N PHE A 56 20.03 -24.42 -14.53
CA PHE A 56 18.67 -24.07 -14.07
C PHE A 56 17.61 -25.16 -14.31
N ALA A 57 17.83 -26.06 -15.28
CA ALA A 57 16.93 -27.16 -15.58
C ALA A 57 16.72 -28.11 -14.37
N THR A 58 17.64 -28.13 -13.41
CA THR A 58 17.55 -28.98 -12.21
C THR A 58 16.75 -28.36 -11.07
N ILE A 59 16.37 -27.08 -11.16
CA ILE A 59 15.53 -26.43 -10.14
C ILE A 59 14.11 -27.01 -10.15
N ALA A 60 13.53 -27.31 -11.31
CA ALA A 60 12.16 -27.82 -11.41
C ALA A 60 11.98 -29.23 -10.77
N PRO A 61 12.93 -30.18 -10.89
CA PRO A 61 12.92 -31.43 -10.14
C PRO A 61 13.21 -31.29 -8.63
N ALA A 62 13.74 -30.16 -8.17
CA ALA A 62 14.23 -29.97 -6.80
C ALA A 62 13.19 -29.37 -5.82
N VAL A 63 11.93 -29.20 -6.24
CA VAL A 63 10.85 -28.64 -5.38
C VAL A 63 10.66 -29.53 -4.14
N PRO A 64 10.97 -29.07 -2.91
CA PRO A 64 10.88 -29.89 -1.72
C PRO A 64 9.44 -30.15 -1.26
N GLY A 65 9.22 -31.27 -0.56
CA GLY A 65 8.14 -31.37 0.43
C GLY A 65 6.70 -31.41 -0.10
N GLY A 66 6.34 -32.42 -0.91
CA GLY A 66 4.94 -32.75 -1.18
C GLY A 66 4.17 -31.83 -2.12
N ALA A 67 4.83 -30.83 -2.72
CA ALA A 67 4.25 -30.01 -3.79
C ALA A 67 4.00 -30.86 -5.06
N GLN A 68 2.82 -30.72 -5.66
CA GLN A 68 2.48 -31.42 -6.90
C GLN A 68 2.93 -30.59 -8.10
N VAL A 69 3.85 -31.13 -8.90
CA VAL A 69 4.34 -30.48 -10.12
C VAL A 69 3.66 -31.09 -11.32
N HIS A 70 2.94 -30.26 -12.10
CA HIS A 70 2.25 -30.68 -13.31
C HIS A 70 2.92 -30.09 -14.55
N LEU A 71 3.79 -30.86 -15.18
CA LEU A 71 4.41 -30.48 -16.45
C LEU A 71 3.42 -30.58 -17.61
N SER A 72 3.71 -29.91 -18.74
CA SER A 72 2.84 -29.90 -19.93
C SER A 72 1.38 -29.51 -19.63
N THR A 73 1.18 -28.66 -18.61
CA THR A 73 -0.13 -28.27 -18.09
C THR A 73 -0.31 -26.78 -18.28
N ILE A 74 -0.89 -26.40 -19.42
CA ILE A 74 -1.02 -25.00 -19.82
C ILE A 74 -2.31 -24.44 -19.22
N VAL A 75 -2.18 -23.45 -18.34
CA VAL A 75 -3.32 -22.69 -17.79
C VAL A 75 -3.77 -21.67 -18.83
N GLU A 76 -5.07 -21.66 -19.16
CA GLU A 76 -5.66 -20.68 -20.09
C GLU A 76 -6.54 -19.68 -19.36
N ARG A 77 -7.03 -20.05 -18.17
CA ARG A 77 -7.92 -19.20 -17.40
C ARG A 77 -7.78 -19.41 -15.90
N VAL A 78 -7.89 -18.33 -15.15
CA VAL A 78 -7.96 -18.34 -13.69
C VAL A 78 -9.27 -17.68 -13.26
N VAL A 79 -10.13 -18.44 -12.60
CA VAL A 79 -11.42 -17.99 -12.08
C VAL A 79 -11.34 -17.86 -10.58
N GLN A 80 -11.80 -16.75 -10.04
CA GLN A 80 -11.80 -16.45 -8.61
C GLN A 80 -13.24 -16.44 -8.09
N ALA A 81 -13.44 -17.11 -6.96
CA ALA A 81 -14.68 -17.19 -6.22
C ALA A 81 -14.45 -16.70 -4.78
N PRO A 82 -15.52 -16.41 -4.01
CA PRO A 82 -15.39 -15.86 -2.67
C PRO A 82 -14.55 -16.72 -1.71
N ASP A 83 -14.48 -18.03 -1.90
CA ASP A 83 -13.82 -19.01 -1.02
C ASP A 83 -12.64 -19.76 -1.67
N HIS A 84 -12.51 -19.73 -3.00
CA HIS A 84 -11.47 -20.43 -3.74
C HIS A 84 -11.10 -19.73 -5.06
N ALA A 85 -10.02 -20.18 -5.68
CA ALA A 85 -9.65 -19.86 -7.05
C ALA A 85 -9.40 -21.16 -7.83
N GLU A 86 -9.71 -21.15 -9.11
CA GLU A 86 -9.62 -22.29 -10.01
C GLU A 86 -8.77 -21.92 -11.23
N ALA A 87 -7.67 -22.65 -11.43
CA ALA A 87 -6.91 -22.61 -12.67
C ALA A 87 -7.46 -23.66 -13.65
N ILE A 88 -7.92 -23.22 -14.81
CA ILE A 88 -8.49 -24.05 -15.87
C ILE A 88 -7.44 -24.21 -16.96
N CYS A 89 -7.05 -25.45 -17.21
CA CYS A 89 -6.04 -25.83 -18.17
C CYS A 89 -6.64 -26.12 -19.56
N ARG A 90 -5.82 -25.97 -20.60
CA ARG A 90 -6.19 -26.21 -22.01
C ARG A 90 -6.77 -27.61 -22.26
N ASP A 91 -6.29 -28.61 -21.54
CA ASP A 91 -6.76 -30.00 -21.65
C ASP A 91 -8.03 -30.28 -20.82
N GLY A 92 -8.64 -29.24 -20.24
CA GLY A 92 -9.85 -29.32 -19.44
C GLY A 92 -9.62 -29.63 -17.97
N ARG A 93 -8.38 -29.87 -17.52
CA ARG A 93 -8.08 -30.02 -16.09
C ARG A 93 -8.40 -28.74 -15.33
N ARG A 94 -8.85 -28.91 -14.09
CA ARG A 94 -9.20 -27.82 -13.16
C ARG A 94 -8.45 -28.03 -11.86
N ILE A 95 -7.73 -27.00 -11.43
CA ILE A 95 -6.93 -27.02 -10.21
C ILE A 95 -7.49 -25.97 -9.27
N CYS A 96 -8.13 -26.42 -8.18
CA CYS A 96 -8.71 -25.55 -7.17
C CYS A 96 -7.71 -25.30 -6.03
N ALA A 97 -7.58 -24.04 -5.63
CA ALA A 97 -6.72 -23.62 -4.53
C ALA A 97 -7.38 -22.46 -3.75
N ARG A 98 -6.89 -22.17 -2.55
CA ARG A 98 -7.33 -20.99 -1.79
C ARG A 98 -6.74 -19.68 -2.33
N ALA A 99 -5.58 -19.75 -2.98
CA ALA A 99 -4.86 -18.62 -3.56
C ALA A 99 -4.09 -19.09 -4.81
N VAL A 100 -3.85 -18.17 -5.74
CA VAL A 100 -3.07 -18.40 -6.97
C VAL A 100 -1.90 -17.44 -6.99
N LEU A 101 -0.68 -17.97 -7.00
CA LEU A 101 0.53 -17.22 -7.30
C LEU A 101 0.88 -17.42 -8.78
N CYS A 102 0.79 -16.36 -9.58
CA CYS A 102 1.05 -16.38 -11.01
C CYS A 102 2.43 -15.76 -11.29
N THR A 103 3.35 -16.58 -11.79
CA THR A 103 4.76 -16.23 -12.03
C THR A 103 5.17 -16.19 -13.49
N VAL A 104 4.21 -16.08 -14.40
CA VAL A 104 4.47 -16.00 -15.85
C VAL A 104 5.16 -14.69 -16.23
N SER A 105 5.84 -14.66 -17.37
CA SER A 105 6.51 -13.43 -17.83
C SER A 105 5.51 -12.30 -18.08
N ILE A 106 6.00 -11.05 -18.00
CA ILE A 106 5.19 -9.88 -18.39
C ILE A 106 4.70 -10.01 -19.83
N GLY A 107 5.50 -10.59 -20.72
CA GLY A 107 5.12 -10.82 -22.10
C GLY A 107 3.86 -11.69 -22.23
N VAL A 108 3.73 -12.73 -21.41
CA VAL A 108 2.51 -13.58 -21.36
C VAL A 108 1.32 -12.81 -20.81
N LEU A 109 1.52 -12.01 -19.75
CA LEU A 109 0.47 -11.16 -19.17
C LEU A 109 -0.03 -10.11 -20.18
N ASN A 110 0.87 -9.45 -20.89
CA ASN A 110 0.55 -8.42 -21.90
C ASN A 110 -0.09 -9.01 -23.16
N ALA A 111 0.26 -10.24 -23.53
CA ALA A 111 -0.40 -10.97 -24.61
C ALA A 111 -1.82 -11.43 -24.25
N ALA A 112 -2.19 -11.36 -22.96
CA ALA A 112 -3.46 -11.87 -22.42
C ALA A 112 -3.71 -13.35 -22.74
N ASP A 113 -2.64 -14.16 -22.74
CA ASP A 113 -2.70 -15.61 -22.99
C ASP A 113 -3.42 -16.38 -21.87
N ILE A 114 -3.52 -15.76 -20.69
CA ILE A 114 -4.29 -16.25 -19.54
C ILE A 114 -5.44 -15.29 -19.28
N ALA A 115 -6.68 -15.79 -19.35
CA ALA A 115 -7.87 -15.04 -18.99
C ALA A 115 -8.04 -15.03 -17.46
N PHE A 116 -8.24 -13.85 -16.87
CA PHE A 116 -8.53 -13.72 -15.44
C PHE A 116 -10.01 -13.36 -15.26
N GLU A 117 -10.70 -14.05 -14.35
CA GLU A 117 -12.11 -13.81 -14.01
C GLU A 117 -12.22 -13.61 -12.49
N PRO A 118 -12.54 -12.40 -11.97
CA PRO A 118 -12.76 -11.16 -12.72
C PRO A 118 -11.47 -10.66 -13.40
N PRO A 119 -11.59 -9.89 -14.50
CA PRO A 119 -10.45 -9.36 -15.23
C PRO A 119 -9.56 -8.51 -14.33
N LEU A 120 -8.27 -8.46 -14.66
CA LEU A 120 -7.33 -7.60 -13.95
C LEU A 120 -7.82 -6.14 -13.98
N PRO A 121 -7.66 -5.38 -12.89
CA PRO A 121 -8.07 -3.97 -12.86
C PRO A 121 -7.40 -3.18 -13.98
N ARG A 122 -8.13 -2.22 -14.59
CA ARG A 122 -7.61 -1.43 -15.73
C ARG A 122 -6.26 -0.78 -15.45
N ARG A 123 -6.06 -0.27 -14.23
CA ARG A 123 -4.78 0.31 -13.78
C ARG A 123 -3.64 -0.70 -13.79
N MET A 124 -3.91 -1.95 -13.40
CA MET A 124 -2.94 -3.05 -13.41
C MET A 124 -2.57 -3.44 -14.82
N THR A 125 -3.57 -3.56 -15.72
CA THR A 125 -3.30 -3.82 -17.14
C THR A 125 -2.52 -2.68 -17.79
N ALA A 126 -2.84 -1.42 -17.47
CA ALA A 126 -2.10 -0.25 -17.98
C ALA A 126 -0.65 -0.21 -17.48
N ALA A 127 -0.42 -0.53 -16.20
CA ALA A 127 0.92 -0.62 -15.61
C ALA A 127 1.74 -1.78 -16.21
N LEU A 128 1.15 -2.97 -16.37
CA LEU A 128 1.79 -4.10 -17.07
C LEU A 128 2.14 -3.74 -18.53
N SER A 129 1.25 -3.03 -19.22
CA SER A 129 1.47 -2.58 -20.60
C SER A 129 2.55 -1.50 -20.73
N SER A 130 2.90 -0.83 -19.63
CA SER A 130 4.04 0.10 -19.60
C SER A 130 5.38 -0.62 -19.60
N MET A 131 5.42 -1.91 -19.25
CA MET A 131 6.61 -2.77 -19.30
C MET A 131 6.61 -3.55 -20.61
N THR A 132 7.79 -3.81 -21.17
CA THR A 132 7.92 -4.52 -22.47
C THR A 132 9.02 -5.57 -22.39
N MET A 133 8.88 -6.66 -23.14
CA MET A 133 9.95 -7.64 -23.29
C MET A 133 10.94 -7.19 -24.37
N CYS A 134 12.24 -7.24 -24.05
CA CYS A 134 13.30 -7.07 -25.05
C CYS A 134 13.46 -8.35 -25.88
N ASN A 135 14.26 -8.27 -26.95
CA ASN A 135 14.69 -9.45 -27.69
C ASN A 135 16.21 -9.59 -27.64
N TYR A 136 16.64 -10.63 -26.93
CA TYR A 136 18.04 -10.99 -26.74
C TYR A 136 18.31 -12.35 -27.37
N THR A 137 18.43 -12.35 -28.69
CA THR A 137 18.52 -13.57 -29.48
C THR A 137 19.96 -14.09 -29.47
N LYS A 138 20.15 -15.34 -29.07
CA LYS A 138 21.45 -16.03 -29.13
C LYS A 138 21.46 -17.01 -30.28
N VAL A 139 22.51 -16.94 -31.10
CA VAL A 139 22.80 -17.91 -32.14
C VAL A 139 24.08 -18.64 -31.79
N PHE A 140 23.97 -19.93 -31.49
CA PHE A 140 25.12 -20.81 -31.31
C PHE A 140 25.64 -21.20 -32.69
N VAL A 141 26.93 -21.02 -32.94
CA VAL A 141 27.57 -21.22 -34.24
C VAL A 141 28.72 -22.20 -34.08
N LYS A 142 28.62 -23.35 -34.76
CA LYS A 142 29.70 -24.34 -34.83
C LYS A 142 30.56 -24.09 -36.06
N PHE A 143 31.87 -24.00 -35.89
CA PHE A 143 32.83 -23.78 -36.96
C PHE A 143 33.58 -25.07 -37.31
N GLY A 144 34.15 -25.12 -38.51
CA GLY A 144 35.03 -26.21 -38.96
C GLY A 144 36.47 -26.10 -38.47
N GLY A 145 36.79 -25.09 -37.66
CA GLY A 145 38.11 -24.81 -37.11
C GLY A 145 38.07 -23.67 -36.10
N SER A 146 39.23 -23.32 -35.52
CA SER A 146 39.30 -22.21 -34.58
C SER A 146 39.18 -20.88 -35.30
N LEU A 147 38.24 -20.04 -34.85
CA LEU A 147 38.08 -18.67 -35.35
C LEU A 147 38.93 -17.68 -34.56
N TRP A 148 39.12 -17.93 -33.27
CA TRP A 148 39.78 -17.02 -32.35
C TRP A 148 40.99 -17.68 -31.70
N ASP A 149 41.94 -16.87 -31.23
CA ASP A 149 42.95 -17.34 -30.28
C ASP A 149 42.38 -17.40 -28.86
N ASP A 150 43.08 -18.09 -27.95
CA ASP A 150 42.62 -18.29 -26.57
C ASP A 150 42.54 -16.99 -25.73
N THR A 151 42.97 -15.85 -26.27
CA THR A 151 42.96 -14.55 -25.59
C THR A 151 41.68 -13.75 -25.87
N VAL A 152 40.97 -14.04 -26.95
CA VAL A 152 39.73 -13.35 -27.30
C VAL A 152 38.60 -13.81 -26.38
N ARG A 153 38.02 -12.87 -25.63
CA ARG A 153 36.83 -13.11 -24.80
C ARG A 153 35.54 -12.69 -25.47
N TYR A 154 35.59 -11.58 -26.21
CA TYR A 154 34.47 -11.03 -26.96
C TYR A 154 34.99 -10.32 -28.21
N ALA A 155 34.23 -10.40 -29.30
CA ALA A 155 34.40 -9.56 -30.48
C ALA A 155 33.09 -8.81 -30.76
N VAL A 156 33.19 -7.51 -31.02
CA VAL A 156 32.03 -6.63 -31.23
C VAL A 156 32.01 -6.12 -32.67
N ARG A 157 30.90 -6.35 -33.36
CA ARG A 157 30.60 -5.78 -34.67
C ARG A 157 29.71 -4.56 -34.50
N ALA A 158 30.24 -3.40 -34.88
CA ALA A 158 29.48 -2.17 -34.99
C ALA A 158 29.24 -1.82 -36.46
N GLY A 159 27.98 -1.63 -36.82
CA GLY A 159 27.59 -1.24 -38.18
C GLY A 159 26.09 -1.37 -38.44
N PRO A 160 25.59 -0.81 -39.55
CA PRO A 160 24.19 -0.94 -39.91
C PRO A 160 23.85 -2.35 -40.44
N PRO A 161 22.63 -2.84 -40.19
CA PRO A 161 21.67 -2.30 -39.24
C PRO A 161 22.09 -2.59 -37.79
N ARG A 162 21.81 -1.63 -36.90
CA ARG A 162 22.07 -1.75 -35.45
C ARG A 162 21.38 -2.98 -34.88
N GLY A 163 22.05 -3.70 -33.98
CA GLY A 163 21.52 -4.92 -33.36
C GLY A 163 21.81 -6.21 -34.14
N ARG A 164 22.37 -6.14 -35.35
CA ARG A 164 22.65 -7.32 -36.19
C ARG A 164 24.01 -7.97 -35.89
N TYR A 165 23.97 -9.17 -35.31
CA TYR A 165 25.14 -10.04 -35.00
C TYR A 165 26.24 -9.27 -34.27
N VAL A 166 25.87 -8.61 -33.18
CA VAL A 166 26.65 -7.55 -32.54
C VAL A 166 27.80 -8.09 -31.71
N VAL A 167 27.54 -9.08 -30.86
CA VAL A 167 28.53 -9.62 -29.93
C VAL A 167 28.78 -11.07 -30.23
N TRP A 168 30.04 -11.42 -30.41
CA TRP A 168 30.54 -12.76 -30.65
C TRP A 168 31.35 -13.19 -29.43
N GLN A 169 30.89 -14.24 -28.77
CA GLN A 169 31.52 -14.79 -27.58
C GLN A 169 31.99 -16.22 -27.88
N PRO A 170 33.31 -16.47 -27.92
CA PRO A 170 33.85 -17.82 -28.01
C PRO A 170 33.46 -18.60 -26.74
N LEU A 171 32.88 -19.78 -26.92
CA LEU A 171 32.61 -20.72 -25.83
C LEU A 171 33.69 -21.81 -25.78
N GLU A 172 34.07 -22.29 -26.97
CA GLU A 172 35.17 -23.23 -27.22
C GLU A 172 35.92 -22.77 -28.49
N ALA A 173 37.00 -23.45 -28.85
CA ALA A 173 37.78 -23.11 -30.05
C ALA A 173 36.91 -23.06 -31.33
N ASP A 174 35.97 -24.00 -31.48
CA ASP A 174 35.13 -24.15 -32.66
C ASP A 174 33.65 -23.85 -32.41
N LEU A 175 33.31 -23.22 -31.28
CA LEU A 175 31.94 -22.89 -30.89
C LEU A 175 31.85 -21.46 -30.34
N ALA A 176 30.94 -20.65 -30.89
CA ALA A 176 30.65 -19.32 -30.36
C ALA A 176 29.15 -19.08 -30.19
N VAL A 177 28.80 -18.16 -29.29
CA VAL A 177 27.49 -17.53 -29.23
C VAL A 177 27.56 -16.17 -29.89
N VAL A 178 26.61 -15.90 -30.78
CA VAL A 178 26.43 -14.63 -31.44
C VAL A 178 25.12 -14.01 -30.96
N THR A 179 25.19 -12.82 -30.37
CA THR A 179 24.04 -12.09 -29.86
C THR A 179 23.49 -11.12 -30.91
N ILE A 180 22.17 -11.14 -31.09
CA ILE A 180 21.40 -10.25 -31.94
C ILE A 180 20.31 -9.60 -31.08
N THR A 181 20.10 -8.30 -31.22
CA THR A 181 19.25 -7.52 -30.32
C THR A 181 18.14 -6.78 -31.07
N GLY A 182 17.09 -6.41 -30.34
CA GLY A 182 15.99 -5.58 -30.84
C GLY A 182 15.27 -6.18 -32.06
N ASP A 183 15.01 -5.34 -33.06
CA ASP A 183 14.24 -5.72 -34.25
C ASP A 183 14.98 -6.73 -35.13
N GLU A 184 16.31 -6.66 -35.18
CA GLU A 184 17.13 -7.63 -35.91
C GLU A 184 17.10 -9.00 -35.24
N GLY A 185 17.02 -9.06 -33.90
CA GLY A 185 16.79 -10.30 -33.16
C GLY A 185 15.44 -10.91 -33.53
N ARG A 186 14.36 -10.13 -33.45
CA ARG A 186 13.01 -10.57 -33.85
C ARG A 186 12.95 -11.08 -35.30
N ARG A 187 13.68 -10.44 -36.22
CA ARG A 187 13.79 -10.88 -37.61
C ARG A 187 14.56 -12.20 -37.73
N ALA A 188 15.74 -12.29 -37.10
CA ALA A 188 16.58 -13.48 -37.13
C ALA A 188 15.87 -14.72 -36.56
N GLU A 189 15.07 -14.54 -35.51
CA GLU A 189 14.24 -15.60 -34.92
C GLU A 189 13.15 -16.13 -35.85
N GLN A 190 12.84 -15.46 -36.97
CA GLN A 190 11.87 -15.92 -37.96
C GLN A 190 12.55 -16.62 -39.15
N LEU A 191 13.86 -16.48 -39.31
CA LEU A 191 14.58 -17.05 -40.45
C LEU A 191 14.73 -18.58 -40.33
N PRO A 192 14.77 -19.28 -41.48
CA PRO A 192 15.30 -20.63 -41.55
C PRO A 192 16.78 -20.66 -41.18
N LYS A 193 17.24 -21.75 -40.54
CA LYS A 193 18.64 -21.92 -40.11
C LYS A 193 19.64 -21.74 -41.25
N GLU A 194 19.34 -22.23 -42.45
CA GLU A 194 20.21 -22.10 -43.63
C GLU A 194 20.34 -20.66 -44.14
N GLU A 195 19.34 -19.81 -43.92
CA GLU A 195 19.42 -18.39 -44.25
C GLU A 195 20.22 -17.63 -43.20
N LEU A 196 19.98 -17.93 -41.91
CA LEU A 196 20.75 -17.40 -40.80
C LEU A 196 22.25 -17.74 -40.93
N LYS A 197 22.56 -18.97 -41.31
CA LYS A 197 23.92 -19.45 -41.59
C LYS A 197 24.58 -18.67 -42.72
N ARG A 198 23.84 -18.38 -43.80
CA ARG A 198 24.34 -17.57 -44.92
C ARG A 198 24.61 -16.13 -44.47
N GLU A 199 23.70 -15.51 -43.73
CA GLU A 199 23.90 -14.15 -43.20
C GLU A 199 25.12 -14.07 -42.26
N LEU A 200 25.25 -15.04 -41.36
CA LEU A 200 26.40 -15.15 -40.46
C LEU A 200 27.72 -15.30 -41.23
N ALA A 201 27.75 -16.08 -42.30
CA ALA A 201 28.95 -16.25 -43.12
C ALA A 201 29.36 -14.94 -43.81
N VAL A 202 28.40 -14.16 -44.30
CA VAL A 202 28.68 -12.82 -44.87
C VAL A 202 29.28 -11.91 -43.80
N VAL A 203 28.64 -11.84 -42.64
CA VAL A 203 29.11 -10.98 -41.54
C VAL A 203 30.48 -11.42 -41.03
N LEU A 204 30.73 -12.72 -40.95
CA LEU A 204 32.00 -13.25 -40.51
C LEU A 204 33.14 -12.89 -41.48
N ALA A 205 32.86 -12.89 -42.79
CA ALA A 205 33.82 -12.44 -43.80
C ALA A 205 34.10 -10.93 -43.76
N GLU A 206 33.19 -10.12 -43.20
CA GLU A 206 33.46 -8.70 -42.92
C GLU A 206 34.42 -8.53 -41.73
N MET A 207 34.37 -9.45 -40.77
CA MET A 207 35.12 -9.38 -39.51
C MET A 207 36.49 -10.07 -39.58
N HIS A 208 36.66 -11.07 -40.45
CA HIS A 208 37.84 -11.90 -40.53
C HIS A 208 38.25 -12.17 -41.99
N VAL A 209 39.55 -12.06 -42.29
CA VAL A 209 40.08 -12.13 -43.67
C VAL A 209 39.94 -13.53 -44.28
N ASP A 210 40.08 -14.58 -43.47
CA ASP A 210 39.92 -15.99 -43.88
C ASP A 210 39.18 -16.77 -42.79
N PRO A 211 37.84 -16.69 -42.72
CA PRO A 211 37.10 -17.31 -41.64
C PRO A 211 36.88 -18.82 -41.86
N PRO A 212 36.88 -19.63 -40.79
CA PRO A 212 36.50 -21.03 -40.88
C PRO A 212 35.05 -21.18 -41.35
N ALA A 213 34.76 -22.28 -42.03
CA ALA A 213 33.41 -22.58 -42.48
C ALA A 213 32.46 -22.74 -41.29
N ILE A 214 31.26 -22.16 -41.39
CA ILE A 214 30.17 -22.42 -40.45
C ILE A 214 29.58 -23.79 -40.79
N LEU A 215 29.57 -24.70 -39.83
CA LEU A 215 29.02 -26.05 -39.99
C LEU A 215 27.55 -26.09 -39.62
N GLU A 216 27.20 -25.51 -38.47
CA GLU A 216 25.85 -25.59 -37.91
C GLU A 216 25.51 -24.32 -37.14
N VAL A 217 24.21 -24.00 -37.09
CA VAL A 217 23.68 -22.88 -36.31
C VAL A 217 22.43 -23.30 -35.53
N GLU A 218 22.36 -22.89 -34.27
CA GLU A 218 21.16 -23.02 -33.43
C GLU A 218 20.76 -21.65 -32.90
N VAL A 219 19.47 -21.31 -32.98
CA VAL A 219 18.95 -19.99 -32.62
C VAL A 219 17.85 -20.10 -31.57
N THR A 220 17.95 -19.31 -30.51
CA THR A 220 16.87 -19.14 -29.53
C THR A 220 15.72 -18.35 -30.14
N ARG A 221 14.46 -18.72 -29.90
CA ARG A 221 13.28 -18.05 -30.47
C ARG A 221 12.36 -17.47 -29.39
N TRP A 222 12.87 -16.48 -28.66
CA TRP A 222 12.18 -15.92 -27.49
C TRP A 222 10.88 -15.19 -27.83
N SER A 223 10.86 -14.42 -28.92
CA SER A 223 9.70 -13.59 -29.30
C SER A 223 8.46 -14.42 -29.65
N SER A 224 8.67 -15.56 -30.31
CA SER A 224 7.61 -16.46 -30.74
C SER A 224 7.24 -17.51 -29.69
N ASP A 225 8.03 -17.64 -28.62
CA ASP A 225 7.74 -18.61 -27.57
C ASP A 225 6.49 -18.16 -26.78
N PRO A 226 5.42 -18.97 -26.74
CA PRO A 226 4.16 -18.59 -26.10
C PRO A 226 4.27 -18.49 -24.57
N PHE A 227 5.34 -18.98 -23.95
CA PHE A 227 5.52 -18.97 -22.49
C PHE A 227 6.41 -17.84 -21.98
N PHE A 228 7.06 -17.10 -22.89
CA PHE A 228 7.95 -15.98 -22.52
C PHE A 228 7.63 -14.70 -23.29
N ARG A 229 7.31 -14.78 -24.59
CA ARG A 229 6.97 -13.64 -25.46
C ARG A 229 8.08 -12.57 -25.52
N GLY A 230 9.34 -13.00 -25.44
CA GLY A 230 10.55 -12.17 -25.40
C GLY A 230 11.55 -12.67 -24.36
N SER A 231 12.70 -12.00 -24.22
CA SER A 231 13.83 -12.51 -23.44
C SER A 231 13.78 -12.12 -21.96
N TYR A 232 13.65 -10.83 -21.66
CA TYR A 232 13.44 -10.30 -20.31
C TYR A 232 12.73 -8.93 -20.39
N SER A 233 12.10 -8.51 -19.30
CA SER A 233 11.41 -7.22 -19.25
C SER A 233 12.38 -6.04 -19.13
N PHE A 234 11.95 -4.90 -19.66
CA PHE A 234 12.57 -3.61 -19.44
C PHE A 234 11.51 -2.50 -19.48
N LEU A 235 11.85 -1.34 -18.96
CA LEU A 235 11.00 -0.16 -18.99
C LEU A 235 11.37 0.76 -20.16
N PRO A 236 10.47 0.98 -21.15
CA PRO A 236 10.75 1.89 -22.24
C PRO A 236 10.85 3.36 -21.84
N THR A 237 11.44 4.20 -22.69
CA THR A 237 11.70 5.65 -22.46
C THR A 237 10.47 6.49 -22.10
N ASN A 238 9.27 6.02 -22.41
CA ASN A 238 7.99 6.68 -22.15
C ASN A 238 7.22 6.08 -20.96
N SER A 239 7.85 5.21 -20.17
CA SER A 239 7.19 4.52 -19.05
C SER A 239 7.12 5.38 -17.80
N MET A 240 6.01 5.30 -17.07
CA MET A 240 5.86 5.90 -15.73
C MET A 240 6.17 4.85 -14.66
N ALA A 241 7.45 4.67 -14.34
CA ALA A 241 7.91 3.53 -13.53
C ALA A 241 7.54 3.59 -12.02
N GLY A 242 7.30 4.79 -11.47
CA GLY A 242 7.15 4.98 -10.02
C GLY A 242 5.95 4.24 -9.42
N ASP A 243 4.75 4.56 -9.89
CA ASP A 243 3.50 4.00 -9.34
C ASP A 243 3.14 2.64 -9.95
N SER A 244 3.74 2.30 -11.10
CA SER A 244 3.41 1.07 -11.83
C SER A 244 3.74 -0.18 -11.02
N TRP A 245 4.85 -0.20 -10.29
CA TRP A 245 5.27 -1.36 -9.49
C TRP A 245 4.31 -1.67 -8.35
N GLU A 246 3.87 -0.66 -7.60
CA GLU A 246 2.90 -0.86 -6.53
C GLU A 246 1.54 -1.35 -7.07
N VAL A 247 1.14 -0.84 -8.25
CA VAL A 247 -0.11 -1.20 -8.90
C VAL A 247 -0.10 -2.65 -9.41
N VAL A 248 0.98 -3.11 -10.05
CA VAL A 248 1.09 -4.50 -10.53
C VAL A 248 1.31 -5.49 -9.39
N ASN A 249 1.96 -5.05 -8.31
CA ASN A 249 2.16 -5.85 -7.11
C ASN A 249 0.95 -5.82 -6.17
N ALA A 250 -0.12 -5.07 -6.48
CA ALA A 250 -1.32 -5.13 -5.66
C ALA A 250 -2.00 -6.49 -5.79
N ARG A 251 -2.43 -7.07 -4.65
CA ARG A 251 -3.25 -8.28 -4.65
C ARG A 251 -4.57 -8.05 -5.39
N HIS A 252 -4.92 -8.96 -6.30
CA HIS A 252 -6.22 -8.99 -6.97
C HIS A 252 -7.05 -10.14 -6.40
N ASP A 253 -7.71 -9.87 -5.27
CA ASP A 253 -8.49 -10.85 -4.50
C ASP A 253 -7.66 -12.08 -4.06
N ARG A 254 -7.79 -13.22 -4.76
CA ARG A 254 -7.06 -14.47 -4.50
C ARG A 254 -5.89 -14.68 -5.45
N LEU A 255 -5.67 -13.76 -6.39
CA LEU A 255 -4.56 -13.76 -7.35
C LEU A 255 -3.42 -12.84 -6.90
N PHE A 256 -2.22 -13.39 -6.92
CA PHE A 256 -0.96 -12.71 -6.60
C PHE A 256 -0.03 -12.83 -7.81
N LEU A 257 0.49 -11.71 -8.29
CA LEU A 257 1.47 -11.68 -9.39
C LEU A 257 2.89 -11.58 -8.81
N ALA A 258 3.81 -12.38 -9.34
CA ALA A 258 5.25 -12.30 -9.09
C ALA A 258 6.01 -12.58 -10.41
N GLY A 259 7.28 -12.22 -10.51
CA GLY A 259 8.03 -12.44 -11.75
C GLY A 259 9.26 -11.56 -11.88
N GLU A 260 10.06 -11.86 -12.90
CA GLU A 260 11.34 -11.18 -13.15
C GLU A 260 11.21 -9.67 -13.22
N GLY A 261 10.12 -9.18 -13.82
CA GLY A 261 9.86 -7.77 -13.92
C GLY A 261 8.69 -7.38 -13.07
N LEU A 262 8.60 -7.85 -11.83
CA LEU A 262 7.67 -7.33 -10.81
C LEU A 262 8.43 -6.82 -9.57
N HIS A 263 9.75 -6.65 -9.70
CA HIS A 263 10.60 -6.10 -8.65
C HIS A 263 11.14 -4.71 -9.04
N PRO A 264 10.97 -3.67 -8.20
CA PRO A 264 11.27 -2.28 -8.60
C PRO A 264 12.75 -1.99 -8.87
N ARG A 265 13.65 -2.77 -8.29
CA ARG A 265 15.12 -2.57 -8.39
C ARG A 265 15.83 -3.55 -9.33
N TRP A 266 15.26 -4.74 -9.52
CA TRP A 266 15.93 -5.85 -10.23
C TRP A 266 15.04 -6.42 -11.34
N SER A 267 14.17 -5.57 -11.90
CA SER A 267 13.33 -5.91 -13.06
C SER A 267 14.20 -6.37 -14.22
N GLY A 268 13.81 -7.44 -14.92
CA GLY A 268 14.61 -7.99 -16.02
C GLY A 268 15.63 -9.05 -15.58
N TYR A 269 15.88 -9.17 -14.27
CA TYR A 269 16.91 -10.06 -13.72
C TYR A 269 16.30 -11.23 -12.92
N LEU A 270 17.07 -12.32 -12.81
CA LEU A 270 16.69 -13.49 -12.02
C LEU A 270 16.47 -13.15 -10.53
N GLN A 271 17.27 -12.24 -10.00
CA GLN A 271 17.16 -11.72 -8.64
C GLN A 271 15.78 -11.08 -8.42
N GLY A 272 15.25 -10.36 -9.40
CA GLY A 272 13.90 -9.80 -9.36
C GLY A 272 12.82 -10.88 -9.29
N ALA A 273 12.99 -11.98 -10.04
CA ALA A 273 12.06 -13.11 -9.99
C ALA A 273 12.07 -13.79 -8.61
N LEU A 274 13.25 -13.99 -8.03
CA LEU A 274 13.37 -14.60 -6.70
C LEU A 274 12.80 -13.69 -5.62
N ALA A 275 13.23 -12.42 -5.58
CA ALA A 275 12.81 -11.47 -4.55
C ALA A 275 11.28 -11.26 -4.59
N SER A 276 10.72 -10.99 -5.78
CA SER A 276 9.26 -10.86 -5.93
C SER A 276 8.51 -12.14 -5.56
N GLY A 277 9.06 -13.31 -5.92
CA GLY A 277 8.50 -14.62 -5.57
C GLY A 277 8.48 -14.86 -4.06
N GLN A 278 9.58 -14.56 -3.36
CA GLN A 278 9.68 -14.71 -1.90
C GLN A 278 8.74 -13.74 -1.17
N GLU A 279 8.71 -12.47 -1.59
CA GLU A 279 7.81 -11.46 -1.03
C GLU A 279 6.34 -11.86 -1.19
N LYS A 280 5.96 -12.33 -2.39
CA LYS A 280 4.58 -12.74 -2.68
C LYS A 280 4.20 -14.04 -2.00
N ALA A 281 5.13 -14.98 -1.83
CA ALA A 281 4.89 -16.19 -1.05
C ALA A 281 4.58 -15.87 0.42
N GLN A 282 5.30 -14.92 1.03
CA GLN A 282 4.98 -14.44 2.39
C GLN A 282 3.59 -13.79 2.46
N GLU A 283 3.22 -13.01 1.45
CA GLU A 283 1.89 -12.39 1.39
C GLU A 283 0.77 -13.44 1.24
N VAL A 284 0.98 -14.45 0.40
CA VAL A 284 0.07 -15.59 0.27
C VAL A 284 -0.05 -16.33 1.60
N GLU A 285 1.05 -16.56 2.30
CA GLU A 285 1.05 -17.21 3.61
C GLU A 285 0.23 -16.41 4.64
N LEU A 286 0.43 -15.09 4.72
CA LEU A 286 -0.35 -14.20 5.58
C LEU A 286 -1.83 -14.20 5.20
N PHE A 287 -2.14 -14.19 3.90
CA PHE A 287 -3.51 -14.28 3.41
C PHE A 287 -4.17 -15.60 3.84
N LEU A 288 -3.49 -16.73 3.67
CA LEU A 288 -4.00 -18.05 4.05
C LEU A 288 -4.16 -18.19 5.57
N ARG A 289 -3.31 -17.51 6.34
CA ARG A 289 -3.36 -17.43 7.82
C ARG A 289 -4.37 -16.43 8.34
N SER A 290 -4.85 -15.48 7.53
CA SER A 290 -5.81 -14.47 7.99
C SER A 290 -7.20 -15.05 8.35
N ASP A 291 -7.48 -16.29 7.93
CA ASP A 291 -8.62 -17.09 8.43
C ASP A 291 -8.33 -17.75 9.81
N THR A 292 -7.08 -17.72 10.30
CA THR A 292 -6.58 -18.36 11.53
C THR A 292 -5.44 -17.54 12.19
N PHE A 293 -5.78 -16.50 12.96
CA PHE A 293 -4.97 -15.88 14.05
C PHE A 293 -3.78 -14.90 13.80
N ASN A 294 -3.87 -13.80 14.57
CA ASN A 294 -2.91 -12.99 15.35
C ASN A 294 -1.81 -12.10 14.71
N THR A 295 -1.62 -10.93 15.34
CA THR A 295 -1.26 -9.63 14.76
C THR A 295 0.20 -9.16 14.90
N ALA A 296 1.17 -10.01 15.27
CA ALA A 296 2.46 -9.50 15.77
C ALA A 296 3.50 -9.04 14.70
N GLU A 297 3.54 -9.64 13.51
CA GLU A 297 4.49 -9.24 12.44
C GLU A 297 3.86 -8.35 11.35
N CYS A 298 2.56 -8.09 11.47
CA CYS A 298 1.79 -7.39 10.45
C CYS A 298 1.92 -5.87 10.53
N ASP A 299 2.43 -5.30 11.63
CA ASP A 299 2.25 -3.88 11.92
C ASP A 299 2.93 -2.94 10.92
N GLU A 300 4.15 -3.21 10.44
CA GLU A 300 4.83 -2.25 9.53
C GLU A 300 4.41 -2.44 8.06
N LYS A 301 4.27 -3.69 7.59
CA LYS A 301 3.83 -4.03 6.22
C LYS A 301 2.33 -3.80 5.98
N CYS A 302 1.49 -3.97 7.01
CA CYS A 302 0.05 -3.69 6.91
C CYS A 302 -0.24 -2.19 7.07
N LEU A 303 0.55 -1.48 7.90
CA LEU A 303 0.47 -0.03 7.98
C LEU A 303 0.91 0.61 6.66
N SER A 304 1.96 0.10 5.99
CA SER A 304 2.34 0.59 4.66
C SER A 304 1.23 0.38 3.63
N ALA A 305 0.61 -0.80 3.54
CA ALA A 305 -0.50 -1.05 2.62
C ALA A 305 -1.74 -0.15 2.89
N LYS A 306 -2.06 0.12 4.15
CA LYS A 306 -3.18 1.00 4.55
C LYS A 306 -2.87 2.49 4.31
N VAL A 307 -1.62 2.89 4.49
CA VAL A 307 -1.11 4.23 4.17
C VAL A 307 -1.09 4.42 2.65
N VAL A 308 -0.68 3.42 1.87
CA VAL A 308 -0.70 3.42 0.40
C VAL A 308 -2.11 3.62 -0.14
N ALA A 309 -3.13 2.92 0.40
CA ALA A 309 -4.52 3.14 0.00
C ALA A 309 -5.01 4.58 0.26
N ALA A 310 -4.53 5.21 1.34
CA ALA A 310 -4.82 6.61 1.63
C ALA A 310 -4.05 7.57 0.70
N ILE A 311 -2.78 7.29 0.39
CA ILE A 311 -1.98 8.05 -0.60
C ILE A 311 -2.64 7.99 -1.98
N TRP A 312 -3.08 6.81 -2.42
CA TRP A 312 -3.74 6.64 -3.71
C TRP A 312 -5.08 7.40 -3.79
N CYS A 313 -5.79 7.51 -2.66
CA CYS A 313 -7.01 8.32 -2.59
C CYS A 313 -6.71 9.83 -2.65
N VAL A 314 -5.54 10.28 -2.16
CA VAL A 314 -5.07 11.67 -2.32
C VAL A 314 -4.80 11.96 -3.79
N THR A 315 -4.02 11.12 -4.46
CA THR A 315 -3.68 11.30 -5.89
C THR A 315 -4.93 11.25 -6.78
N ASP A 316 -5.81 10.28 -6.56
CA ASP A 316 -7.05 10.12 -7.33
C ASP A 316 -8.00 11.32 -7.20
N ARG A 317 -8.04 11.97 -6.03
CA ARG A 317 -8.87 13.17 -5.83
C ARG A 317 -8.37 14.34 -6.67
N ASP A 318 -7.05 14.52 -6.77
CA ASP A 318 -6.44 15.58 -7.56
C ASP A 318 -6.65 15.36 -9.06
N ASP A 319 -6.61 14.10 -9.53
CA ASP A 319 -6.74 13.74 -10.93
C ASP A 319 -8.20 13.69 -11.43
N MET A 320 -9.14 13.19 -10.63
CA MET A 320 -10.49 12.85 -11.09
C MET A 320 -11.54 13.97 -10.99
N GLY A 321 -11.24 15.10 -10.33
CA GLY A 321 -12.09 16.29 -10.26
C GLY A 321 -13.61 16.04 -10.16
N GLY A 322 -14.18 15.98 -8.94
CA GLY A 322 -15.64 15.91 -8.75
C GLY A 322 -16.07 15.11 -7.53
N THR A 323 -17.37 14.78 -7.40
CA THR A 323 -17.93 13.99 -6.29
C THR A 323 -17.94 12.47 -6.53
N LYS A 324 -17.52 11.99 -7.71
CA LYS A 324 -17.59 10.57 -8.09
C LYS A 324 -16.51 9.69 -7.45
N TRP A 325 -15.31 10.22 -7.17
CA TRP A 325 -14.21 9.46 -6.54
C TRP A 325 -14.61 8.89 -5.17
N VAL A 326 -15.57 9.52 -4.49
CA VAL A 326 -16.11 9.09 -3.20
C VAL A 326 -16.74 7.70 -3.24
N LEU A 327 -17.15 7.22 -4.43
CA LEU A 327 -17.74 5.89 -4.61
C LEU A 327 -16.70 4.80 -4.94
N GLU A 328 -15.49 5.19 -5.35
CA GLU A 328 -14.42 4.26 -5.76
C GLU A 328 -13.56 3.79 -4.58
N TRP A 329 -13.61 4.52 -3.45
CA TRP A 329 -12.77 4.28 -2.29
C TRP A 329 -13.59 3.89 -1.05
N PRO A 330 -13.01 3.10 -0.11
CA PRO A 330 -13.66 2.79 1.15
C PRO A 330 -13.99 4.07 1.93
N GLY A 331 -15.19 4.13 2.51
CA GLY A 331 -15.71 5.36 3.10
C GLY A 331 -14.85 5.98 4.20
N GLN A 332 -14.19 5.15 5.00
CA GLN A 332 -13.25 5.65 6.00
C GLN A 332 -12.05 6.39 5.38
N VAL A 333 -11.52 5.88 4.26
CA VAL A 333 -10.39 6.50 3.54
C VAL A 333 -10.83 7.83 2.95
N VAL A 334 -12.00 7.85 2.30
CA VAL A 334 -12.61 9.07 1.78
C VAL A 334 -12.73 10.13 2.87
N ILE A 335 -13.29 9.79 4.03
CA ILE A 335 -13.47 10.73 5.16
C ILE A 335 -12.12 11.26 5.65
N CYS A 336 -11.10 10.40 5.76
CA CYS A 336 -9.76 10.82 6.20
C CYS A 336 -9.17 11.84 5.22
N ILE A 337 -9.15 11.51 3.93
CA ILE A 337 -8.59 12.36 2.89
C ILE A 337 -9.39 13.66 2.74
N ASP A 338 -10.72 13.59 2.83
CA ASP A 338 -11.53 14.80 2.78
C ASP A 338 -11.20 15.79 3.90
N ASN A 339 -11.01 15.31 5.12
CA ASN A 339 -10.58 16.17 6.22
C ASN A 339 -9.14 16.72 6.05
N VAL A 340 -8.24 15.98 5.40
CA VAL A 340 -6.90 16.47 5.05
C VAL A 340 -7.00 17.66 4.09
N TYR A 341 -7.73 17.50 2.99
CA TYR A 341 -7.92 18.57 2.01
C TYR A 341 -8.68 19.75 2.59
N TRP A 342 -9.76 19.50 3.33
CA TRP A 342 -10.49 20.55 4.03
C TRP A 342 -9.56 21.36 4.94
N THR A 343 -8.70 20.68 5.72
CA THR A 343 -7.72 21.36 6.59
C THR A 343 -6.77 22.26 5.79
N GLN A 344 -6.23 21.75 4.68
CA GLN A 344 -5.28 22.49 3.84
C GLN A 344 -5.94 23.67 3.12
N GLU A 345 -7.08 23.43 2.48
CA GLU A 345 -7.80 24.43 1.70
C GLU A 345 -8.34 25.56 2.58
N VAL A 346 -8.88 25.25 3.77
CA VAL A 346 -9.33 26.27 4.73
C VAL A 346 -8.16 27.09 5.25
N ALA A 347 -7.05 26.43 5.63
CA ALA A 347 -5.86 27.15 6.10
C ALA A 347 -5.32 28.10 5.02
N ALA A 348 -5.25 27.66 3.77
CA ALA A 348 -4.87 28.50 2.64
C ALA A 348 -5.86 29.65 2.40
N ALA A 349 -7.17 29.40 2.54
CA ALA A 349 -8.20 30.42 2.39
C ALA A 349 -8.16 31.47 3.51
N ILE A 350 -7.81 31.10 4.74
CA ILE A 350 -7.58 32.04 5.86
C ILE A 350 -6.42 32.98 5.51
N GLU A 351 -5.26 32.42 5.19
CA GLU A 351 -4.05 33.21 4.90
C GLU A 351 -4.21 34.09 3.64
N ALA A 352 -4.99 33.63 2.66
CA ALA A 352 -5.28 34.38 1.44
C ALA A 352 -6.45 35.39 1.59
N GLY A 353 -7.15 35.43 2.73
CA GLY A 353 -8.34 36.25 2.93
C GLY A 353 -9.53 35.87 2.01
N LYS A 354 -9.63 34.59 1.62
CA LYS A 354 -10.61 34.05 0.66
C LYS A 354 -11.63 33.09 1.29
N LEU A 355 -11.85 33.17 2.60
CA LEU A 355 -12.83 32.33 3.31
C LEU A 355 -14.25 32.42 2.71
N ASP A 356 -14.66 33.58 2.22
CA ASP A 356 -15.95 33.76 1.54
C ASP A 356 -16.10 32.92 0.27
N ALA A 357 -15.04 32.85 -0.54
CA ALA A 357 -15.03 32.03 -1.75
C ALA A 357 -15.02 30.53 -1.39
N TYR A 358 -14.27 30.16 -0.35
CA TYR A 358 -14.24 28.79 0.14
C TYR A 358 -15.59 28.33 0.69
N TYR A 359 -16.30 29.19 1.43
CA TYR A 359 -17.63 28.90 1.94
C TYR A 359 -18.62 28.59 0.81
N LYS A 360 -18.57 29.35 -0.30
CA LYS A 360 -19.42 29.06 -1.48
C LYS A 360 -19.07 27.70 -2.08
N LYS A 361 -17.77 27.42 -2.25
CA LYS A 361 -17.28 26.12 -2.73
C LYS A 361 -17.77 24.96 -1.85
N SER A 362 -17.69 25.09 -0.52
CA SER A 362 -18.11 24.01 0.40
C SER A 362 -19.62 23.76 0.36
N VAL A 363 -20.43 24.82 0.17
CA VAL A 363 -21.88 24.69 -0.04
C VAL A 363 -22.20 23.95 -1.35
N GLU A 364 -21.50 24.28 -2.43
CA GLU A 364 -21.67 23.61 -3.74
C GLU A 364 -21.25 22.13 -3.67
N GLN A 365 -20.11 21.82 -3.04
CA GLN A 365 -19.64 20.46 -2.84
C GLN A 365 -20.63 19.62 -2.02
N LEU A 366 -21.10 20.17 -0.90
CA LEU A 366 -22.10 19.52 -0.05
C LEU A 366 -23.41 19.26 -0.81
N SER A 367 -23.86 20.22 -1.62
CA SER A 367 -25.04 20.05 -2.47
C SER A 367 -24.86 18.90 -3.47
N GLY A 368 -23.66 18.77 -4.05
CA GLY A 368 -23.30 17.66 -4.93
C GLY A 368 -23.35 16.29 -4.22
N LEU A 369 -22.85 16.22 -2.98
CA LEU A 369 -22.91 14.99 -2.16
C LEU A 369 -24.34 14.62 -1.77
N VAL A 370 -25.17 15.59 -1.39
CA VAL A 370 -26.59 15.37 -1.07
C VAL A 370 -27.34 14.85 -2.30
N ASN A 371 -27.09 15.41 -3.48
CA ASN A 371 -27.68 14.92 -4.73
C ASN A 371 -27.23 13.50 -5.06
N LEU A 372 -25.98 13.15 -4.78
CA LEU A 372 -25.49 11.79 -4.96
C LEU A 372 -26.20 10.81 -4.01
N VAL A 373 -26.37 11.16 -2.74
CA VAL A 373 -27.12 10.36 -1.73
C VAL A 373 -28.57 10.12 -2.14
N ARG A 374 -29.20 11.09 -2.81
CA ARG A 374 -30.57 11.00 -3.32
C ARG A 374 -30.72 10.05 -4.50
N GLY A 375 -29.65 9.77 -5.23
CA GLY A 375 -29.67 8.83 -6.33
C GLY A 375 -29.79 7.36 -5.89
N ASP A 376 -29.79 6.48 -6.89
CA ASP A 376 -29.73 5.04 -6.69
C ASP A 376 -28.33 4.62 -6.27
N LEU A 377 -28.19 4.25 -5.01
CA LEU A 377 -26.94 3.83 -4.40
C LEU A 377 -27.11 2.52 -3.65
N SER A 378 -26.05 1.72 -3.65
CA SER A 378 -25.95 0.55 -2.79
C SER A 378 -26.11 0.93 -1.31
N LYS A 379 -26.57 -0.01 -0.48
CA LYS A 379 -26.68 0.20 0.97
C LYS A 379 -25.35 0.63 1.59
N LEU A 380 -24.24 0.04 1.14
CA LEU A 380 -22.89 0.35 1.63
C LEU A 380 -22.46 1.77 1.24
N SER A 381 -22.65 2.15 -0.03
CA SER A 381 -22.32 3.50 -0.53
C SER A 381 -23.15 4.57 0.17
N ARG A 382 -24.42 4.27 0.45
CA ARG A 382 -25.33 5.18 1.19
C ARG A 382 -24.87 5.40 2.63
N GLN A 383 -24.37 4.37 3.31
CA GLN A 383 -23.79 4.50 4.66
C GLN A 383 -22.52 5.36 4.65
N THR A 384 -21.61 5.11 3.69
CA THR A 384 -20.39 5.91 3.49
C THR A 384 -20.72 7.38 3.30
N LEU A 385 -21.61 7.71 2.37
CA LEU A 385 -21.97 9.08 2.08
C LEU A 385 -22.73 9.75 3.25
N GLY A 386 -23.55 9.01 3.98
CA GLY A 386 -24.23 9.54 5.17
C GLY A 386 -23.25 10.00 6.25
N ALA A 387 -22.20 9.20 6.47
CA ALA A 387 -21.10 9.55 7.37
C ALA A 387 -20.32 10.78 6.89
N LEU A 388 -19.97 10.83 5.59
CA LEU A 388 -19.27 11.98 4.99
C LEU A 388 -20.10 13.26 5.08
N VAL A 389 -21.36 13.23 4.65
CA VAL A 389 -22.28 14.38 4.73
C VAL A 389 -22.42 14.92 6.15
N THR A 390 -22.44 14.03 7.16
CA THR A 390 -22.51 14.44 8.57
C THR A 390 -21.29 15.27 8.98
N ILE A 391 -20.09 14.90 8.51
CA ILE A 391 -18.85 15.63 8.78
C ILE A 391 -18.81 16.93 7.96
N ASP A 392 -19.13 16.89 6.68
CA ASP A 392 -19.06 18.05 5.78
C ASP A 392 -20.01 19.18 6.19
N VAL A 393 -21.18 18.83 6.72
CA VAL A 393 -22.11 19.79 7.34
C VAL A 393 -21.45 20.55 8.47
N HIS A 394 -20.77 19.83 9.38
CA HIS A 394 -20.04 20.45 10.48
C HIS A 394 -18.88 21.32 9.95
N ASN A 395 -18.08 20.80 9.02
CA ASN A 395 -16.96 21.50 8.41
C ASN A 395 -17.39 22.80 7.72
N ARG A 396 -18.53 22.81 7.02
CA ARG A 396 -19.14 24.00 6.40
C ARG A 396 -19.64 25.00 7.46
N ASP A 397 -20.26 24.53 8.54
CA ASP A 397 -20.70 25.38 9.67
C ASP A 397 -19.50 26.04 10.37
N VAL A 398 -18.38 25.32 10.48
CA VAL A 398 -17.11 25.85 11.00
C VAL A 398 -16.61 26.97 10.09
N VAL A 399 -16.51 26.75 8.77
CA VAL A 399 -16.06 27.81 7.83
C VAL A 399 -16.94 29.06 7.92
N LEU A 400 -18.26 28.90 8.04
CA LEU A 400 -19.17 30.03 8.26
C LEU A 400 -18.83 30.79 9.54
N SER A 401 -18.61 30.07 10.64
CA SER A 401 -18.24 30.66 11.93
C SER A 401 -16.89 31.39 11.87
N LEU A 402 -15.89 30.82 11.19
CA LEU A 402 -14.56 31.43 11.00
C LEU A 402 -14.66 32.72 10.15
N LYS A 403 -15.50 32.70 9.12
CA LYS A 403 -15.81 33.86 8.29
C LYS A 403 -16.48 34.97 9.10
N ASP A 404 -17.50 34.64 9.87
CA ASP A 404 -18.24 35.62 10.68
C ASP A 404 -17.35 36.22 11.78
N ALA A 405 -16.42 35.43 12.32
CA ALA A 405 -15.38 35.87 13.24
C ALA A 405 -14.25 36.68 12.57
N LYS A 406 -14.22 36.75 11.23
CA LYS A 406 -13.22 37.50 10.43
C LYS A 406 -11.77 37.13 10.75
N ILE A 407 -11.51 35.84 10.88
CA ILE A 407 -10.18 35.32 11.17
C ILE A 407 -9.24 35.61 10.00
N SER A 408 -8.02 36.03 10.36
CA SER A 408 -6.99 36.49 9.44
C SER A 408 -5.74 35.62 9.45
N SER A 409 -5.57 34.76 10.47
CA SER A 409 -4.42 33.87 10.57
C SER A 409 -4.81 32.45 10.97
N SER A 410 -4.12 31.47 10.37
CA SER A 410 -4.20 30.05 10.74
C SER A 410 -3.68 29.73 12.16
N LYS A 411 -3.20 30.74 12.90
CA LYS A 411 -2.78 30.61 14.30
C LYS A 411 -3.85 31.03 15.31
N GLU A 412 -4.97 31.59 14.85
CA GLU A 412 -6.04 32.06 15.74
C GLU A 412 -6.82 30.91 16.39
N PHE A 413 -7.27 31.14 17.63
CA PHE A 413 -7.87 30.11 18.48
C PHE A 413 -9.05 29.40 17.81
N ASP A 414 -9.94 30.14 17.15
CA ASP A 414 -11.15 29.59 16.56
C ASP A 414 -10.87 28.55 15.47
N TRP A 415 -9.77 28.70 14.71
CA TRP A 415 -9.29 27.69 13.78
C TRP A 415 -8.52 26.58 14.49
N ILE A 416 -7.58 26.95 15.38
CA ILE A 416 -6.77 25.93 16.07
C ILE A 416 -7.60 25.06 17.02
N ALA A 417 -8.81 25.48 17.43
CA ALA A 417 -9.74 24.75 18.27
C ALA A 417 -10.51 23.63 17.55
N GLN A 418 -10.43 23.56 16.22
CA GLN A 418 -11.08 22.52 15.39
C GLN A 418 -10.20 21.28 15.24
N LEU A 419 -10.79 20.14 14.88
CA LEU A 419 -10.03 18.92 14.56
C LEU A 419 -9.43 19.05 13.15
N ARG A 420 -8.11 18.94 13.01
CA ARG A 420 -7.37 19.16 11.77
C ARG A 420 -6.51 17.97 11.41
N TYR A 421 -6.38 17.68 10.12
CA TYR A 421 -5.65 16.54 9.59
C TYR A 421 -4.49 17.02 8.72
N TYR A 422 -3.29 16.55 9.03
CA TYR A 422 -2.07 16.89 8.29
C TYR A 422 -1.40 15.63 7.78
N TRP A 423 -1.30 15.49 6.45
CA TRP A 423 -0.53 14.43 5.84
C TRP A 423 0.97 14.77 5.90
N ARG A 424 1.79 13.84 6.39
CA ARG A 424 3.23 13.98 6.58
C ARG A 424 3.95 12.87 5.84
N GLN A 425 4.90 13.24 4.99
CA GLN A 425 5.70 12.28 4.23
C GLN A 425 6.72 11.55 5.11
N LYS A 426 7.13 10.35 4.69
CA LYS A 426 8.23 9.59 5.30
C LYS A 426 9.45 10.48 5.57
N GLY A 427 10.05 10.33 6.75
CA GLY A 427 11.21 11.11 7.18
C GLY A 427 10.95 12.59 7.54
N SER A 428 9.75 13.13 7.28
CA SER A 428 9.45 14.55 7.56
C SER A 428 9.16 14.85 9.04
N ILE A 429 8.88 13.82 9.84
CA ILE A 429 8.59 13.95 11.27
C ILE A 429 9.40 12.95 12.10
N THR A 430 9.79 13.38 13.29
CA THR A 430 10.37 12.53 14.33
C THR A 430 9.25 12.07 15.27
N LEU A 431 9.11 10.75 15.39
CA LEU A 431 8.08 10.13 16.22
C LEU A 431 8.34 10.45 17.70
N LYS A 432 7.33 10.95 18.42
CA LYS A 432 7.47 11.43 19.81
C LYS A 432 7.74 10.30 20.80
N ASP A 433 7.20 9.13 20.52
CA ASP A 433 7.33 7.90 21.29
C ASP A 433 8.71 7.26 21.12
N THR A 434 9.23 7.13 19.90
CA THR A 434 10.52 6.45 19.65
C THR A 434 11.72 7.39 19.50
N GLY A 435 11.49 8.68 19.22
CA GLY A 435 12.54 9.65 18.91
C GLY A 435 13.22 9.44 17.55
N LYS A 436 12.72 8.51 16.72
CA LYS A 436 13.26 8.17 15.40
C LYS A 436 12.46 8.84 14.27
N PRO A 437 13.06 9.09 13.09
CA PRO A 437 12.31 9.53 11.91
C PRO A 437 11.25 8.50 11.53
N SER A 438 10.09 8.95 11.05
CA SER A 438 9.06 8.04 10.55
C SER A 438 9.55 7.27 9.33
N THR A 439 9.39 5.94 9.33
CA THR A 439 9.76 5.04 8.23
C THR A 439 8.71 4.96 7.11
N VAL A 440 7.51 5.53 7.37
CA VAL A 440 6.36 5.60 6.46
C VAL A 440 5.68 6.97 6.55
N ASP A 441 4.81 7.29 5.58
CA ASP A 441 3.92 8.44 5.68
C ASP A 441 2.99 8.31 6.89
N LYS A 442 2.62 9.45 7.48
CA LYS A 442 1.75 9.54 8.67
C LYS A 442 0.70 10.62 8.45
N CYS A 443 -0.50 10.39 8.97
CA CYS A 443 -1.50 11.45 9.12
C CYS A 443 -1.53 11.89 10.59
N GLU A 444 -1.22 13.16 10.85
CA GLU A 444 -1.35 13.79 12.15
C GLU A 444 -2.75 14.37 12.31
N VAL A 445 -3.44 13.97 13.38
CA VAL A 445 -4.73 14.56 13.78
C VAL A 445 -4.47 15.51 14.95
N SER A 446 -4.72 16.79 14.74
CA SER A 446 -4.37 17.85 15.69
C SER A 446 -5.60 18.64 16.13
N ILE A 447 -5.63 19.02 17.41
CA ILE A 447 -6.60 19.97 17.96
C ILE A 447 -5.92 20.78 19.08
N ILE A 448 -6.03 22.10 19.01
CA ILE A 448 -5.25 23.06 19.82
C ILE A 448 -3.76 22.74 19.71
N ASN A 449 -3.15 22.25 20.79
CA ASN A 449 -1.74 21.85 20.88
C ASN A 449 -1.58 20.33 20.98
N ALA A 450 -2.69 19.59 21.03
CA ALA A 450 -2.69 18.14 21.07
C ALA A 450 -2.57 17.58 19.66
N THR A 451 -1.73 16.57 19.48
CA THR A 451 -1.58 15.85 18.22
C THR A 451 -1.45 14.37 18.52
N LEU A 452 -2.25 13.57 17.82
CA LEU A 452 -2.19 12.12 17.77
C LEU A 452 -1.93 11.69 16.32
N TYR A 453 -1.43 10.47 16.13
CA TYR A 453 -1.35 9.88 14.81
C TYR A 453 -2.66 9.16 14.47
N TYR A 454 -3.09 9.27 13.21
CA TYR A 454 -4.13 8.43 12.66
C TYR A 454 -3.65 6.98 12.70
N GLY A 455 -4.41 6.09 13.35
CA GLY A 455 -4.02 4.70 13.60
C GLY A 455 -4.10 3.80 12.37
N PHE A 456 -4.75 4.26 11.29
CA PHE A 456 -4.98 3.50 10.06
C PHE A 456 -5.67 2.14 10.30
N GLU A 457 -6.38 1.94 11.41
CA GLU A 457 -7.19 0.73 11.59
C GLU A 457 -8.49 0.86 10.81
N TYR A 458 -8.81 -0.13 9.98
CA TYR A 458 -10.08 -0.13 9.25
C TYR A 458 -11.21 -0.56 10.19
N LEU A 459 -12.08 0.39 10.53
CA LEU A 459 -13.20 0.22 11.45
C LEU A 459 -14.53 -0.09 10.73
N GLY A 460 -14.49 -0.19 9.40
CA GLY A 460 -15.66 -0.35 8.55
C GLY A 460 -16.40 0.95 8.28
N ASN A 461 -17.34 0.89 7.32
CA ASN A 461 -18.22 2.01 7.01
C ASN A 461 -19.31 2.08 8.10
N SER A 462 -19.11 2.98 9.07
CA SER A 462 -20.03 3.17 10.20
C SER A 462 -20.48 4.62 10.29
N ASP A 463 -21.68 4.82 10.83
CA ASP A 463 -22.25 6.16 11.00
C ASP A 463 -21.38 7.03 11.91
N ARG A 464 -21.41 8.34 11.65
CA ARG A 464 -20.73 9.37 12.44
C ARG A 464 -21.69 10.06 13.40
N LEU A 465 -21.19 10.42 14.57
CA LEU A 465 -21.94 11.27 15.50
C LEU A 465 -22.10 12.66 14.91
N VAL A 466 -23.29 13.27 15.05
CA VAL A 466 -23.46 14.68 14.68
C VAL A 466 -22.63 15.53 15.62
N ILE A 467 -21.67 16.27 15.06
CA ILE A 467 -20.74 17.08 15.84
C ILE A 467 -21.45 18.35 16.31
N THR A 468 -21.43 18.56 17.62
CA THR A 468 -22.01 19.73 18.29
C THR A 468 -20.91 20.45 19.09
N PRO A 469 -21.11 21.71 19.51
CA PRO A 469 -20.13 22.41 20.35
C PRO A 469 -19.74 21.65 21.64
N LEU A 470 -20.64 20.80 22.15
CA LEU A 470 -20.38 19.92 23.29
C LEU A 470 -19.47 18.74 22.91
N THR A 471 -19.72 18.12 21.76
CA THR A 471 -18.86 17.06 21.19
C THR A 471 -17.46 17.60 20.92
N ASP A 472 -17.33 18.81 20.33
CA ASP A 472 -16.03 19.45 20.10
C ASP A 472 -15.27 19.70 21.40
N ARG A 473 -15.98 20.12 22.45
CA ARG A 473 -15.38 20.30 23.78
C ARG A 473 -14.88 18.96 24.33
N CYS A 474 -15.65 17.88 24.15
CA CYS A 474 -15.22 16.54 24.52
C CYS A 474 -13.95 16.12 23.75
N TYR A 475 -13.91 16.36 22.44
CA TYR A 475 -12.75 16.06 21.58
C TYR A 475 -11.50 16.79 22.03
N ARG A 476 -11.59 18.10 22.30
CA ARG A 476 -10.48 18.91 22.80
C ARG A 476 -9.86 18.33 24.07
N THR A 477 -10.69 17.94 25.03
CA THR A 477 -10.20 17.40 26.30
C THR A 477 -9.65 15.98 26.17
N LEU A 478 -10.31 15.11 25.41
CA LEU A 478 -9.85 13.74 25.18
C LEU A 478 -8.53 13.73 24.41
N MET A 479 -8.44 14.46 23.31
CA MET A 479 -7.19 14.62 22.55
C MET A 479 -6.07 15.18 23.44
N GLY A 480 -6.35 16.19 24.26
CA GLY A 480 -5.39 16.73 25.21
C GLY A 480 -4.97 15.73 26.31
N ALA A 481 -5.86 14.83 26.73
CA ALA A 481 -5.55 13.77 27.67
C ALA A 481 -4.61 12.73 27.02
N PHE A 482 -4.98 12.23 25.85
CA PHE A 482 -4.22 11.20 25.12
C PHE A 482 -2.86 11.72 24.66
N HIS A 483 -2.77 12.99 24.26
CA HIS A 483 -1.51 13.62 23.91
C HIS A 483 -0.51 13.64 25.07
N LEU A 484 -1.01 13.61 26.30
CA LEU A 484 -0.24 13.55 27.55
C LEU A 484 -0.22 12.15 28.15
N TYR A 485 -0.63 11.13 27.39
CA TYR A 485 -0.69 9.71 27.79
C TYR A 485 -1.61 9.43 29.00
N TYR A 486 -2.59 10.30 29.24
CA TYR A 486 -3.66 10.08 30.23
C TYR A 486 -4.89 9.47 29.57
N GLY A 487 -5.72 8.83 30.39
CA GLY A 487 -7.06 8.41 30.00
C GLY A 487 -8.08 9.55 29.97
N GLY A 488 -9.21 9.33 29.31
CA GLY A 488 -10.34 10.25 29.30
C GLY A 488 -11.40 9.90 30.34
N GLY A 489 -11.93 10.90 31.06
CA GLY A 489 -13.03 10.72 32.01
C GLY A 489 -14.27 11.58 31.70
N PRO A 490 -15.07 11.27 30.67
CA PRO A 490 -16.34 11.97 30.44
C PRO A 490 -17.37 11.67 31.54
N GLU A 491 -17.83 12.70 32.24
CA GLU A 491 -18.87 12.61 33.25
C GLU A 491 -20.13 13.36 32.81
N GLY A 492 -21.31 12.81 33.07
CA GLY A 492 -22.59 13.43 32.71
C GLY A 492 -23.77 12.47 32.90
N PRO A 493 -25.04 12.94 32.90
CA PRO A 493 -26.21 12.09 33.08
C PRO A 493 -26.28 10.90 32.11
N ALA A 494 -27.10 9.90 32.41
CA ALA A 494 -27.35 8.79 31.48
C ALA A 494 -27.95 9.31 30.15
N GLY A 495 -27.56 8.71 29.03
CA GLY A 495 -28.07 9.10 27.69
C GLY A 495 -27.49 10.38 27.09
N THR A 496 -26.42 10.95 27.66
CA THR A 496 -25.78 12.18 27.16
C THR A 496 -24.66 11.98 26.15
N GLY A 497 -24.52 10.76 25.60
CA GLY A 497 -23.57 10.49 24.52
C GLY A 497 -22.10 10.42 24.94
N LYS A 498 -21.81 10.07 26.21
CA LYS A 498 -20.44 10.01 26.77
C LYS A 498 -19.58 8.98 26.05
N THR A 499 -20.06 7.74 26.03
CA THR A 499 -19.41 6.58 25.41
C THR A 499 -19.32 6.77 23.89
N GLU A 500 -20.37 7.32 23.30
CA GLU A 500 -20.48 7.61 21.87
C GLU A 500 -19.49 8.69 21.45
N SER A 501 -19.26 9.73 22.27
CA SER A 501 -18.27 10.77 21.98
C SER A 501 -16.84 10.21 21.99
N THR A 502 -16.49 9.37 22.97
CA THR A 502 -15.19 8.68 23.00
C THR A 502 -15.02 7.77 21.78
N LYS A 503 -16.07 7.02 21.42
CA LYS A 503 -16.06 6.12 20.26
C LYS A 503 -15.96 6.89 18.94
N ASP A 504 -16.65 8.01 18.79
CA ASP A 504 -16.62 8.82 17.56
C ASP A 504 -15.25 9.52 17.39
N LEU A 505 -14.61 9.93 18.49
CA LEU A 505 -13.22 10.42 18.44
C LEU A 505 -12.25 9.31 18.02
N ALA A 506 -12.38 8.12 18.58
CA ALA A 506 -11.55 6.97 18.21
C ALA A 506 -11.68 6.65 16.71
N LYS A 507 -12.90 6.72 16.16
CA LYS A 507 -13.12 6.63 14.71
C LYS A 507 -12.43 7.76 13.94
N ALA A 508 -12.44 8.99 14.47
CA ALA A 508 -11.80 10.13 13.82
C ALA A 508 -10.29 9.97 13.72
N VAL A 509 -9.66 9.30 14.69
CA VAL A 509 -8.23 8.97 14.66
C VAL A 509 -7.94 7.55 14.17
N ALA A 510 -8.93 6.81 13.66
CA ALA A 510 -8.82 5.41 13.24
C ALA A 510 -8.11 4.47 14.22
N VAL A 511 -8.59 4.47 15.46
CA VAL A 511 -8.20 3.52 16.51
C VAL A 511 -9.44 2.76 16.98
N GLN A 512 -9.32 1.44 17.11
CA GLN A 512 -10.36 0.57 17.62
C GLN A 512 -10.64 0.92 19.08
N CYS A 513 -11.89 1.30 19.36
CA CYS A 513 -12.37 1.56 20.71
C CYS A 513 -13.26 0.41 21.19
N VAL A 514 -12.76 -0.37 22.14
CA VAL A 514 -13.49 -1.45 22.80
C VAL A 514 -14.31 -0.86 23.95
N VAL A 515 -15.63 -0.91 23.82
CA VAL A 515 -16.54 -0.48 24.89
C VAL A 515 -16.84 -1.69 25.78
N PHE A 516 -16.58 -1.55 27.07
CA PHE A 516 -16.83 -2.59 28.06
C PHE A 516 -17.84 -2.09 29.08
N ASN A 517 -19.02 -2.73 29.14
CA ASN A 517 -20.04 -2.37 30.12
C ASN A 517 -19.73 -3.02 31.47
N CYS A 518 -19.60 -2.22 32.51
CA CYS A 518 -19.17 -2.69 33.82
C CYS A 518 -20.34 -3.30 34.62
N SER A 519 -20.04 -4.36 35.38
CA SER A 519 -20.99 -5.03 36.26
C SER A 519 -20.30 -5.53 37.53
N ASP A 520 -21.09 -5.84 38.56
CA ASP A 520 -20.62 -6.27 39.87
C ASP A 520 -19.82 -7.59 39.84
N GLY A 521 -19.91 -8.36 38.75
CA GLY A 521 -19.22 -9.65 38.56
C GLY A 521 -17.83 -9.56 37.94
N LEU A 522 -17.26 -8.36 37.79
CA LEU A 522 -15.92 -8.16 37.23
C LEU A 522 -14.81 -8.56 38.20
N ASP A 523 -13.93 -9.46 37.75
CA ASP A 523 -12.75 -9.91 38.48
C ASP A 523 -11.46 -9.23 37.97
N TYR A 524 -10.54 -8.94 38.88
CA TYR A 524 -9.26 -8.28 38.58
C TYR A 524 -8.35 -9.13 37.70
N ILE A 525 -8.47 -10.47 37.73
CA ILE A 525 -7.72 -11.39 36.87
C ILE A 525 -8.16 -11.23 35.41
N ALA A 526 -9.47 -11.15 35.18
CA ALA A 526 -10.03 -10.91 33.85
C ALA A 526 -9.62 -9.53 33.32
N MET A 527 -9.64 -8.51 34.19
CA MET A 527 -9.19 -7.16 33.86
C MET A 527 -7.69 -7.12 33.53
N GLY A 528 -6.84 -7.85 34.27
CA GLY A 528 -5.42 -7.97 33.96
C GLY A 528 -5.18 -8.54 32.56
N LYS A 529 -5.90 -9.61 32.17
CA LYS A 529 -5.84 -10.16 30.80
C LYS A 529 -6.33 -9.17 29.76
N PHE A 530 -7.41 -8.44 30.06
CA PHE A 530 -7.95 -7.41 29.17
C PHE A 530 -6.95 -6.28 28.94
N PHE A 531 -6.32 -5.77 30.00
CA PHE A 531 -5.32 -4.70 29.92
C PHE A 531 -4.05 -5.14 29.21
N LYS A 532 -3.61 -6.40 29.35
CA LYS A 532 -2.54 -6.98 28.52
C LYS A 532 -2.88 -6.85 27.03
N GLY A 533 -4.11 -7.22 26.64
CA GLY A 533 -4.59 -7.09 25.26
C GLY A 533 -4.62 -5.63 24.77
N ILE A 534 -5.14 -4.71 25.58
CA ILE A 534 -5.20 -3.28 25.25
C ILE A 534 -3.80 -2.68 25.09
N ALA A 535 -2.89 -2.95 26.04
CA ALA A 535 -1.53 -2.42 26.01
C ALA A 535 -0.71 -2.94 24.83
N SER A 536 -0.87 -4.21 24.47
CA SER A 536 -0.12 -4.82 23.37
C SER A 536 -0.72 -4.58 21.98
N SER A 537 -2.00 -4.19 21.89
CA SER A 537 -2.66 -3.86 20.61
C SER A 537 -2.65 -2.37 20.27
N GLY A 538 -2.54 -1.49 21.27
CA GLY A 538 -2.65 -0.04 21.03
C GLY A 538 -4.10 0.46 20.93
N ALA A 539 -5.08 -0.42 21.15
CA ALA A 539 -6.50 -0.09 21.12
C ALA A 539 -6.89 0.85 22.26
N TRP A 540 -8.02 1.53 22.11
CA TRP A 540 -8.64 2.27 23.19
C TRP A 540 -9.68 1.40 23.87
N CYS A 541 -9.84 1.53 25.19
CA CYS A 541 -10.99 0.98 25.89
C CYS A 541 -11.83 2.10 26.50
N CYS A 542 -13.13 1.85 26.61
CA CYS A 542 -14.07 2.72 27.27
C CYS A 542 -14.90 1.88 28.24
N PHE A 543 -14.64 2.03 29.53
CA PHE A 543 -15.44 1.42 30.58
C PHE A 543 -16.71 2.22 30.80
N ASP A 544 -17.82 1.62 30.39
CA ASP A 544 -19.15 2.18 30.58
C ASP A 544 -19.68 1.79 31.96
N GLU A 545 -20.34 2.74 32.63
CA GLU A 545 -20.87 2.55 33.99
C GLU A 545 -19.83 1.99 35.00
N PHE A 546 -18.58 2.45 34.90
CA PHE A 546 -17.43 1.96 35.70
C PHE A 546 -17.66 1.95 37.21
N ASN A 547 -18.61 2.76 37.68
CA ASN A 547 -19.07 2.79 39.05
C ASN A 547 -19.85 1.53 39.51
N ARG A 548 -20.14 0.57 38.62
CA ARG A 548 -20.72 -0.74 38.97
C ARG A 548 -19.67 -1.77 39.40
N ILE A 549 -18.38 -1.43 39.35
CA ILE A 549 -17.32 -2.32 39.79
C ILE A 549 -17.19 -2.28 41.32
N ASN A 550 -16.97 -3.45 41.94
CA ASN A 550 -16.70 -3.54 43.37
C ASN A 550 -15.44 -2.71 43.75
N LEU A 551 -15.49 -2.03 44.90
CA LEU A 551 -14.43 -1.13 45.38
C LEU A 551 -13.07 -1.84 45.51
N GLU A 552 -13.05 -3.11 45.88
CA GLU A 552 -11.81 -3.89 46.02
C GLU A 552 -11.11 -4.10 44.67
N VAL A 553 -11.89 -4.41 43.63
CA VAL A 553 -11.39 -4.61 42.26
C VAL A 553 -10.94 -3.27 41.66
N LEU A 554 -11.63 -2.19 41.99
CA LEU A 554 -11.33 -0.84 41.50
C LEU A 554 -9.90 -0.37 41.88
N SER A 555 -9.45 -0.71 43.09
CA SER A 555 -8.09 -0.35 43.56
C SER A 555 -7.01 -1.03 42.70
N VAL A 556 -7.18 -2.32 42.42
CA VAL A 556 -6.24 -3.11 41.60
C VAL A 556 -6.23 -2.61 40.15
N VAL A 557 -7.42 -2.35 39.58
CA VAL A 557 -7.56 -1.80 38.23
C VAL A 557 -6.87 -0.43 38.10
N SER A 558 -6.97 0.43 39.12
CA SER A 558 -6.28 1.72 39.11
C SER A 558 -4.76 1.56 39.04
N GLN A 559 -4.20 0.61 39.79
CA GLN A 559 -2.77 0.32 39.77
C GLN A 559 -2.33 -0.22 38.41
N GLN A 560 -3.12 -1.13 37.83
CA GLN A 560 -2.89 -1.67 36.48
C GLN A 560 -2.83 -0.56 35.41
N VAL A 561 -3.80 0.35 35.41
CA VAL A 561 -3.82 1.49 34.47
C VAL A 561 -2.60 2.39 34.68
N GLN A 562 -2.20 2.66 35.92
CA GLN A 562 -1.02 3.46 36.21
C GLN A 562 0.27 2.81 35.72
N THR A 563 0.43 1.50 35.89
CA THR A 563 1.61 0.77 35.40
C THR A 563 1.75 0.92 33.88
N ILE A 564 0.65 0.83 33.13
CA ILE A 564 0.64 1.07 31.68
C ILE A 564 1.04 2.51 31.37
N GLN A 565 0.42 3.49 32.04
CA GLN A 565 0.70 4.91 31.79
C GLN A 565 2.16 5.30 32.08
N PHE A 566 2.74 4.77 33.14
CA PHE A 566 4.16 4.98 33.44
C PHE A 566 5.06 4.35 32.39
N ALA A 567 4.74 3.15 31.92
CA ALA A 567 5.50 2.52 30.84
C ALA A 567 5.45 3.34 29.53
N ILE A 568 4.28 3.92 29.19
CA ILE A 568 4.14 4.80 28.02
C ILE A 568 4.96 6.08 28.21
N ARG A 569 4.85 6.73 29.38
CA ARG A 569 5.56 7.97 29.69
C ARG A 569 7.08 7.79 29.66
N ASP A 570 7.54 6.64 30.14
CA ASP A 570 8.95 6.27 30.17
C ASP A 570 9.45 5.73 28.81
N LYS A 571 8.59 5.75 27.77
CA LYS A 571 8.88 5.34 26.38
C LYS A 571 9.43 3.92 26.28
N ARG A 572 8.84 3.00 27.03
CA ARG A 572 9.23 1.59 27.03
C ARG A 572 8.64 0.87 25.82
N GLU A 573 9.44 0.03 25.16
CA GLU A 573 8.95 -0.87 24.10
C GLU A 573 8.28 -2.13 24.68
N THR A 574 8.79 -2.62 25.81
CA THR A 574 8.23 -3.70 26.62
C THR A 574 8.19 -3.30 28.09
N PHE A 575 7.26 -3.87 28.85
CA PHE A 575 7.18 -3.62 30.30
C PHE A 575 6.62 -4.82 31.05
N TRP A 576 6.96 -4.90 32.34
CA TRP A 576 6.48 -5.94 33.23
C TRP A 576 5.08 -5.61 33.75
N PHE A 577 4.11 -6.47 33.48
CA PHE A 577 2.71 -6.29 33.86
C PHE A 577 2.07 -7.60 34.36
N GLU A 578 1.63 -7.62 35.62
CA GLU A 578 0.91 -8.75 36.24
C GLU A 578 1.61 -10.10 35.94
N GLU A 579 2.89 -10.22 36.32
CA GLU A 579 3.75 -11.42 36.21
C GLU A 579 4.32 -11.77 34.83
N MET A 580 4.14 -10.92 33.81
CA MET A 580 4.74 -11.16 32.50
C MET A 580 5.25 -9.89 31.85
N GLU A 581 6.31 -10.03 31.05
CA GLU A 581 6.75 -8.96 30.16
C GLU A 581 5.88 -8.94 28.90
N ILE A 582 5.33 -7.77 28.58
CA ILE A 582 4.49 -7.57 27.39
C ILE A 582 5.00 -6.42 26.54
N ARG A 583 4.77 -6.50 25.22
CA ARG A 583 4.96 -5.39 24.29
C ARG A 583 3.97 -4.28 24.60
N LEU A 584 4.44 -3.04 24.52
CA LEU A 584 3.65 -1.84 24.70
C LEU A 584 3.49 -1.10 23.37
N VAL A 585 2.24 -0.80 23.01
CA VAL A 585 1.91 0.10 21.90
C VAL A 585 1.43 1.43 22.50
N PRO A 586 2.19 2.53 22.35
CA PRO A 586 1.92 3.80 23.04
C PRO A 586 0.58 4.48 22.74
N SER A 587 -0.12 4.05 21.68
CA SER A 587 -1.43 4.59 21.31
C SER A 587 -2.56 4.14 22.23
N CYS A 588 -2.34 3.10 23.06
CA CYS A 588 -3.40 2.58 23.93
C CYS A 588 -3.88 3.63 24.95
N ALA A 589 -5.19 3.64 25.21
CA ALA A 589 -5.79 4.57 26.15
C ALA A 589 -6.97 3.93 26.89
N VAL A 590 -7.06 4.22 28.19
CA VAL A 590 -8.15 3.73 29.05
C VAL A 590 -9.09 4.89 29.37
N ASN A 591 -10.34 4.77 28.94
CA ASN A 591 -11.38 5.77 29.17
C ASN A 591 -12.45 5.26 30.11
N ILE A 592 -13.02 6.15 30.89
CA ILE A 592 -13.99 5.83 31.93
C ILE A 592 -15.16 6.80 31.81
N THR A 593 -16.37 6.28 31.64
CA THR A 593 -17.58 7.11 31.67
C THR A 593 -18.26 6.98 33.03
N MET A 594 -18.84 8.09 33.49
CA MET A 594 -19.47 8.14 34.81
C MET A 594 -20.76 8.97 34.80
N ASN A 595 -21.71 8.59 35.66
CA ASN A 595 -22.93 9.35 35.93
C ASN A 595 -22.76 10.20 37.22
N PRO A 596 -23.22 11.47 37.27
CA PRO A 596 -23.11 12.31 38.46
C PRO A 596 -24.03 11.84 39.60
N GLY A 597 -23.53 11.80 40.86
CA GLY A 597 -24.36 11.51 42.06
C GLY A 597 -23.74 10.73 43.24
N PHE A 598 -22.41 10.61 43.36
CA PHE A 598 -21.78 9.64 44.30
C PHE A 598 -21.71 10.03 45.79
N SER A 599 -21.65 8.99 46.63
CA SER A 599 -21.21 9.02 48.03
C SER A 599 -19.69 9.29 48.15
N GLU A 600 -19.24 9.84 49.29
CA GLU A 600 -17.84 10.28 49.48
C GLU A 600 -16.78 9.17 49.36
N ARG A 601 -17.11 7.91 49.67
CA ARG A 601 -16.18 6.77 49.60
C ARG A 601 -15.78 6.41 48.16
N VAL A 602 -16.72 6.47 47.22
CA VAL A 602 -16.47 6.24 45.79
C VAL A 602 -15.61 7.36 45.21
N ARG A 603 -15.78 8.61 45.69
CA ARG A 603 -14.94 9.75 45.29
C ARG A 603 -13.47 9.59 45.68
N ALA A 604 -13.18 8.92 46.80
CA ALA A 604 -11.82 8.74 47.33
C ALA A 604 -11.02 7.70 46.55
N VAL A 605 -11.59 6.55 46.20
CA VAL A 605 -10.91 5.55 45.32
C VAL A 605 -10.76 6.08 43.90
N MET A 606 -11.74 6.86 43.43
CA MET A 606 -11.63 7.59 42.17
C MET A 606 -10.55 8.67 42.18
N LEU A 607 -9.95 9.06 43.31
CA LEU A 607 -8.86 10.04 43.31
C LEU A 607 -7.62 9.47 42.60
N THR A 608 -7.29 8.19 42.83
CA THR A 608 -6.15 7.50 42.20
C THR A 608 -6.35 7.32 40.70
N VAL A 609 -7.59 7.00 40.27
CA VAL A 609 -8.01 6.92 38.87
C VAL A 609 -8.11 8.31 38.22
N LYS A 610 -8.45 9.35 38.98
CA LYS A 610 -8.46 10.76 38.52
C LYS A 610 -7.05 11.30 38.29
N VAL A 611 -6.02 10.80 38.98
CA VAL A 611 -4.62 11.13 38.63
C VAL A 611 -4.27 10.57 37.25
N SER A 612 -4.89 9.45 36.87
CA SER A 612 -4.73 8.78 35.59
C SER A 612 -5.66 9.26 34.47
N THR A 613 -6.65 10.12 34.76
CA THR A 613 -7.66 10.55 33.78
C THR A 613 -7.96 12.04 33.85
N ARG A 614 -8.09 12.72 32.69
CA ARG A 614 -8.58 14.12 32.68
C ARG A 614 -10.10 14.15 32.75
N LYS A 615 -10.61 14.84 33.79
CA LYS A 615 -12.04 14.97 34.06
C LYS A 615 -12.71 15.94 33.08
N LEU A 616 -13.86 15.54 32.52
CA LEU A 616 -14.74 16.41 31.73
C LEU A 616 -16.17 16.39 32.30
N ILE A 617 -16.78 17.56 32.50
CA ILE A 617 -18.22 17.68 32.82
C ILE A 617 -18.98 17.90 31.50
N SER A 618 -19.74 16.89 31.08
CA SER A 618 -20.68 16.92 29.97
C SER A 618 -22.10 17.14 30.49
N VAL A 619 -22.79 18.15 29.97
CA VAL A 619 -24.23 18.39 30.20
C VAL A 619 -24.95 18.23 28.86
N ALA A 620 -26.03 17.44 28.86
CA ALA A 620 -26.84 16.85 27.77
C ALA A 620 -27.20 17.79 26.58
N VAL A 621 -27.57 17.35 25.36
CA VAL A 621 -28.59 16.34 24.92
C VAL A 621 -28.24 15.85 23.49
N LEU A 622 -27.96 14.56 23.28
CA LEU A 622 -27.40 14.06 22.00
C LEU A 622 -28.35 13.25 21.12
N MET A 623 -29.33 12.51 21.68
CA MET A 623 -30.18 11.62 20.87
C MET A 623 -31.33 12.33 20.12
N MET A 624 -31.90 13.42 20.65
CA MET A 624 -33.01 14.13 19.98
C MET A 624 -32.55 14.96 18.77
N TRP A 625 -31.31 15.47 18.80
CA TRP A 625 -30.77 16.34 17.76
C TRP A 625 -30.23 15.59 16.54
N GLN A 626 -29.78 14.34 16.70
CA GLN A 626 -29.22 13.55 15.60
C GLN A 626 -30.24 13.29 14.48
N ARG A 627 -31.48 12.90 14.84
CA ARG A 627 -32.56 12.73 13.86
C ARG A 627 -33.07 14.08 13.34
N MET A 628 -33.20 15.09 14.21
CA MET A 628 -33.73 16.40 13.81
C MET A 628 -32.83 17.14 12.83
N LYS A 629 -31.51 17.24 13.06
CA LYS A 629 -30.60 17.94 12.15
C LYS A 629 -30.46 17.23 10.81
N LEU A 630 -30.37 15.90 10.79
CA LEU A 630 -30.29 15.13 9.54
C LEU A 630 -31.61 15.22 8.76
N CYS A 631 -32.77 15.13 9.43
CA CYS A 631 -34.07 15.31 8.79
C CYS A 631 -34.30 16.76 8.32
N LEU A 632 -33.87 17.76 9.09
CA LEU A 632 -33.92 19.17 8.70
C LEU A 632 -32.96 19.48 7.56
N LEU A 633 -31.79 18.85 7.49
CA LEU A 633 -30.85 18.97 6.37
C LEU A 633 -31.39 18.34 5.09
N LEU A 634 -31.96 17.14 5.19
CA LEU A 634 -32.62 16.49 4.05
C LEU A 634 -33.82 17.34 3.56
N ARG A 635 -34.64 17.87 4.49
CA ARG A 635 -35.76 18.78 4.17
C ARG A 635 -35.33 20.15 3.63
N HIS A 636 -34.25 20.75 4.14
CA HIS A 636 -33.82 22.09 3.71
C HIS A 636 -33.30 22.10 2.27
N TYR A 637 -32.78 20.96 1.80
CA TYR A 637 -32.41 20.75 0.41
C TYR A 637 -33.55 20.19 -0.46
N ASP A 638 -34.73 19.87 0.09
CA ASP A 638 -35.85 19.30 -0.66
C ASP A 638 -36.60 20.34 -1.50
N GLY A 639 -36.45 21.65 -1.25
CA GLY A 639 -37.21 22.66 -2.01
C GLY A 639 -38.72 22.42 -2.00
N ASP A 640 -39.22 21.63 -1.03
CA ASP A 640 -40.61 21.21 -1.01
C ASP A 640 -41.45 22.31 -0.37
N HIS A 641 -41.99 23.16 -1.23
CA HIS A 641 -43.15 24.00 -0.94
C HIS A 641 -44.44 23.15 -0.99
N SER A 642 -44.49 22.04 -0.26
CA SER A 642 -45.76 21.36 -0.01
C SER A 642 -45.88 20.95 1.47
N SER A 643 -46.81 21.68 2.11
CA SER A 643 -47.51 21.51 3.42
C SER A 643 -46.91 20.61 4.49
#